data_AF-A0A6P0V1F6-F1
#
_entry.id   AF-A0A6P0V1F6-F1
#
_cell.length_a   1.000
_cell.length_b   1.000
_cell.length_c   1.000
_cell.angle_alpha   90.00
_cell.angle_beta   90.00
_cell.angle_gamma   90.00
#
_symmetry.space_group_name_H-M   'P 1'
#
loop_
_entity.id
_entity.type
_entity.pdbx_description
1 polymer ?
#
loop_
_entity_poly.entity_id
_entity_poly.type
_entity_poly.pdbx_seq_one_letter_code
_entity_poly.pdbx_strand_id
1 'polypeptide(L)'
;MNGAISAETDGGGSSNPANISLNNVNSLNLTSDSSISASTITGQAGSINLNQADNPAASVSLNNSRISAQAEREGGNAGGINFHTSQLSLEDAAQILASNVSANQGGDINLRGLEKLEVARSLISTSTQTGQAGNVTVRASESVNLSGTLTDGSGGIVAEASNGGNAGGIEINTQQLSIEEGAQVAVSSDNGEGIAGDIKLTASRVNLDNGAISAETNGGGSSNPANISLNNVNSLNLTSDSSISASTRTGQAGSINLNPAGNPAASVSLNNSSISAQAEGEGGNAGGINLHTSQLNLANAAQILASNVSANQGGDITLRGLEKLEVARSLISTSTQTGQAGSINLNPADNPAASVSLNNSRISAQAEREGGNAGGINFHTSQLSLANAAEILASNVSANLGGDINLLGLDTLEVTESLISTSTQTGQAGSVTVKASDSVNLSGTLTNGSGGIVAEATDGGSAGNVEITAPLVNIQNGAQVTVSSPSGQAGNLSLTANILNLNWGQLTAITGGNGPQQGANINLELADALFLSNESLISAEAIGEANGGNITINLLSDQGIFVALPATGENGSDIIAKAEGGNGGRIDITSNLGLYGIQEGKAIDGNGTNDIDASSDFGISGQITINSLAIDPSQGLSELPIDTVAPQLDQTCSPTGSGRNEFTVTGRDGLPPSPTDMLSSQRAIADLGTPVNSTVIEQNPTANSTSSPESLVEAQGWIIDEQGNVLLTAQVPTHNNQGAWQSQPSCHEH
;
A
#
# COMPACT_ATOMS: atom_id res chain seq x y z
N MET A 1 -2.38 -7.82 -57.67
CA MET A 1 -3.46 -8.38 -58.51
C MET A 1 -4.60 -7.37 -58.42
N ASN A 2 -5.22 -7.04 -59.55
CA ASN A 2 -6.45 -6.23 -59.60
C ASN A 2 -7.55 -7.17 -60.10
N GLY A 3 -8.44 -7.60 -59.21
CA GLY A 3 -9.52 -8.55 -59.54
C GLY A 3 -9.93 -9.44 -58.37
N ALA A 4 -10.88 -10.35 -58.62
CA ALA A 4 -11.41 -11.28 -57.64
C ALA A 4 -10.97 -12.72 -57.93
N ILE A 5 -10.53 -13.45 -56.90
CA ILE A 5 -10.42 -14.92 -56.90
C ILE A 5 -11.56 -15.43 -56.03
N SER A 6 -12.59 -16.03 -56.63
CA SER A 6 -13.73 -16.55 -55.89
C SER A 6 -13.93 -18.06 -56.10
N ALA A 7 -14.28 -18.73 -55.01
CA ALA A 7 -14.81 -20.09 -54.99
C ALA A 7 -16.11 -20.05 -54.18
N GLU A 8 -17.23 -19.77 -54.86
CA GLU A 8 -18.53 -19.53 -54.24
C GLU A 8 -19.57 -20.55 -54.70
N THR A 9 -20.57 -20.84 -53.85
CA THR A 9 -21.70 -21.72 -54.20
C THR A 9 -23.04 -21.07 -53.87
N ASP A 10 -23.87 -20.93 -54.90
CA ASP A 10 -25.11 -20.13 -54.88
C ASP A 10 -26.38 -21.00 -54.66
N GLY A 11 -26.23 -22.32 -54.55
CA GLY A 11 -27.30 -23.29 -54.80
C GLY A 11 -27.94 -23.91 -53.55
N GLY A 12 -29.26 -24.09 -53.57
CA GLY A 12 -30.09 -24.73 -52.53
C GLY A 12 -29.86 -26.25 -52.32
N GLY A 13 -28.60 -26.67 -52.20
CA GLY A 13 -28.17 -28.03 -51.88
C GLY A 13 -26.82 -28.01 -51.17
N SER A 14 -26.45 -29.12 -50.52
CA SER A 14 -25.27 -29.25 -49.63
C SER A 14 -23.89 -29.18 -50.34
N SER A 15 -23.75 -28.42 -51.42
CA SER A 15 -22.47 -28.26 -52.13
C SER A 15 -21.57 -27.30 -51.38
N ASN A 16 -20.42 -27.78 -50.93
CA ASN A 16 -19.40 -26.95 -50.28
C ASN A 16 -18.46 -26.36 -51.36
N PRO A 17 -18.14 -25.06 -51.33
CA PRO A 17 -17.14 -24.47 -52.20
C PRO A 17 -15.75 -25.11 -52.02
N ALA A 18 -14.93 -25.02 -53.07
CA ALA A 18 -13.56 -25.52 -53.03
C ALA A 18 -12.66 -24.64 -52.16
N ASN A 19 -11.65 -25.26 -51.56
CA ASN A 19 -10.59 -24.51 -50.88
C ASN A 19 -9.77 -23.72 -51.91
N ILE A 20 -9.40 -22.48 -51.56
CA ILE A 20 -8.44 -21.69 -52.33
C ILE A 20 -7.07 -21.91 -51.71
N SER A 21 -6.13 -22.48 -52.45
CA SER A 21 -4.75 -22.67 -52.00
C SER A 21 -3.79 -21.99 -52.96
N LEU A 22 -3.12 -20.96 -52.48
CA LEU A 22 -2.05 -20.28 -53.22
C LEU A 22 -0.71 -20.76 -52.66
N ASN A 23 -0.09 -21.69 -53.38
CA ASN A 23 1.15 -22.32 -52.97
C ASN A 23 2.36 -21.65 -53.64
N ASN A 24 3.45 -21.47 -52.90
CA ASN A 24 4.72 -20.95 -53.40
C ASN A 24 4.62 -19.55 -54.05
N VAL A 25 3.78 -18.68 -53.48
CA VAL A 25 3.64 -17.28 -53.92
C VAL A 25 4.75 -16.45 -53.27
N ASN A 26 5.66 -15.86 -54.04
CA ASN A 26 6.75 -15.03 -53.50
C ASN A 26 6.30 -13.66 -52.99
N SER A 27 5.19 -13.13 -53.50
CA SER A 27 4.59 -11.87 -53.04
C SER A 27 3.14 -11.84 -53.48
N LEU A 28 2.23 -11.50 -52.57
CA LEU A 28 0.82 -11.31 -52.87
C LEU A 28 0.44 -9.88 -52.53
N ASN A 29 0.29 -9.04 -53.55
CA ASN A 29 -0.20 -7.67 -53.40
C ASN A 29 -1.63 -7.61 -53.92
N LEU A 30 -2.60 -7.29 -53.07
CA LEU A 30 -3.99 -7.04 -53.44
C LEU A 30 -4.24 -5.54 -53.30
N THR A 31 -4.76 -4.93 -54.36
CA THR A 31 -4.99 -3.48 -54.45
C THR A 31 -6.33 -3.20 -55.13
N SER A 32 -6.89 -2.00 -54.92
CA SER A 32 -8.04 -1.50 -55.70
C SER A 32 -9.27 -2.40 -55.63
N ASP A 33 -9.80 -2.63 -54.42
CA ASP A 33 -11.01 -3.43 -54.17
C ASP A 33 -10.88 -4.91 -54.59
N SER A 34 -9.65 -5.43 -54.65
CA SER A 34 -9.42 -6.84 -54.99
C SER A 34 -9.88 -7.77 -53.88
N SER A 35 -10.34 -8.97 -54.24
CA SER A 35 -10.87 -9.93 -53.28
C SER A 35 -10.41 -11.37 -53.49
N ILE A 36 -10.25 -12.11 -52.38
CA ILE A 36 -10.14 -13.57 -52.37
C ILE A 36 -11.27 -14.11 -51.50
N SER A 37 -12.24 -14.81 -52.09
CA SER A 37 -13.48 -15.23 -51.43
C SER A 37 -13.71 -16.73 -51.56
N ALA A 38 -13.93 -17.42 -50.45
CA ALA A 38 -14.29 -18.84 -50.40
C ALA A 38 -15.65 -19.06 -49.71
N SER A 39 -16.61 -18.18 -49.99
CA SER A 39 -17.87 -18.08 -49.26
C SER A 39 -18.96 -19.04 -49.76
N THR A 40 -19.94 -19.34 -48.90
CA THR A 40 -21.13 -20.11 -49.28
C THR A 40 -22.41 -19.51 -48.70
N ILE A 41 -23.51 -19.67 -49.43
CA ILE A 41 -24.85 -19.33 -48.94
C ILE A 41 -25.36 -20.42 -47.97
N THR A 42 -25.14 -21.70 -48.26
CA THR A 42 -25.56 -22.85 -47.42
C THR A 42 -24.49 -23.94 -47.43
N GLY A 43 -24.18 -24.55 -46.28
CA GLY A 43 -23.13 -25.57 -46.17
C GLY A 43 -21.79 -25.04 -45.66
N GLN A 44 -20.70 -25.81 -45.79
CA GLN A 44 -19.39 -25.43 -45.25
C GLN A 44 -18.59 -24.59 -46.25
N ALA A 45 -18.21 -23.37 -45.87
CA ALA A 45 -17.35 -22.50 -46.66
C ALA A 45 -15.94 -23.10 -46.84
N GLY A 46 -15.29 -22.72 -47.95
CA GLY A 46 -13.97 -23.20 -48.31
C GLY A 46 -12.92 -22.51 -47.46
N SER A 47 -11.82 -23.20 -47.18
CA SER A 47 -10.67 -22.59 -46.50
C SER A 47 -9.76 -21.87 -47.50
N ILE A 48 -9.17 -20.76 -47.06
CA ILE A 48 -8.17 -20.00 -47.82
C ILE A 48 -6.81 -20.27 -47.20
N ASN A 49 -5.92 -20.90 -47.96
CA ASN A 49 -4.58 -21.24 -47.52
C ASN A 49 -3.54 -20.52 -48.38
N LEU A 50 -2.69 -19.72 -47.74
CA LEU A 50 -1.47 -19.17 -48.33
C LEU A 50 -0.29 -19.95 -47.75
N ASN A 51 0.12 -21.00 -48.45
CA ASN A 51 1.17 -21.90 -47.97
C ASN A 51 2.45 -21.71 -48.80
N GLN A 52 3.52 -21.26 -48.17
CA GLN A 52 4.86 -21.37 -48.75
C GLN A 52 5.53 -22.63 -48.24
N ALA A 53 5.93 -23.52 -49.17
CA ALA A 53 6.46 -24.82 -48.81
C ALA A 53 7.88 -24.75 -48.22
N ASP A 54 8.72 -23.79 -48.60
CA ASP A 54 10.16 -23.89 -48.31
C ASP A 54 10.92 -22.55 -48.13
N ASN A 55 10.28 -21.38 -48.19
CA ASN A 55 10.96 -20.09 -47.99
C ASN A 55 9.97 -19.01 -47.54
N PRO A 56 9.97 -18.54 -46.28
CA PRO A 56 8.96 -17.63 -45.74
C PRO A 56 9.02 -16.20 -46.32
N ALA A 57 9.95 -15.89 -47.23
CA ALA A 57 10.16 -14.56 -47.82
C ALA A 57 8.96 -13.95 -48.58
N ALA A 58 7.76 -14.55 -48.56
CA ALA A 58 6.56 -13.85 -48.98
C ALA A 58 6.25 -12.63 -48.11
N SER A 59 6.07 -11.51 -48.81
CA SER A 59 5.28 -10.38 -48.35
C SER A 59 3.86 -10.50 -48.89
N VAL A 60 2.88 -10.44 -48.00
CA VAL A 60 1.47 -10.28 -48.34
C VAL A 60 1.07 -8.85 -47.99
N SER A 61 0.58 -8.09 -48.97
CA SER A 61 0.11 -6.72 -48.78
C SER A 61 -1.32 -6.61 -49.31
N LEU A 62 -2.21 -6.12 -48.46
CA LEU A 62 -3.59 -5.78 -48.82
C LEU A 62 -3.76 -4.28 -48.65
N ASN A 63 -4.16 -3.60 -49.72
CA ASN A 63 -4.55 -2.19 -49.66
C ASN A 63 -5.97 -2.07 -50.21
N ASN A 64 -6.91 -1.59 -49.39
CA ASN A 64 -8.33 -1.50 -49.74
C ASN A 64 -8.84 -2.77 -50.44
N SER A 65 -8.60 -3.93 -49.81
CA SER A 65 -8.80 -5.26 -50.39
C SER A 65 -9.30 -6.24 -49.34
N ARG A 66 -9.99 -7.32 -49.77
CA ARG A 66 -10.69 -8.24 -48.86
C ARG A 66 -10.31 -9.70 -49.08
N ILE A 67 -10.01 -10.42 -48.00
CA ILE A 67 -9.91 -11.88 -47.99
C ILE A 67 -10.97 -12.43 -47.07
N SER A 68 -11.87 -13.28 -47.57
CA SER A 68 -13.04 -13.70 -46.80
C SER A 68 -13.45 -15.16 -47.01
N ALA A 69 -13.75 -15.86 -45.93
CA ALA A 69 -14.27 -17.22 -45.93
C ALA A 69 -15.58 -17.27 -45.12
N GLN A 70 -16.71 -16.91 -45.74
CA GLN A 70 -17.96 -16.62 -45.03
C GLN A 70 -19.06 -17.65 -45.29
N ALA A 71 -19.92 -17.87 -44.29
CA ALA A 71 -21.17 -18.62 -44.42
C ALA A 71 -22.36 -17.67 -44.20
N GLU A 72 -23.18 -17.45 -45.24
CA GLU A 72 -24.12 -16.33 -45.31
C GLU A 72 -25.56 -16.64 -44.83
N ARG A 73 -26.00 -17.90 -44.73
CA ARG A 73 -27.34 -18.29 -44.22
C ARG A 73 -27.31 -19.52 -43.29
N GLU A 74 -28.46 -19.82 -42.69
CA GLU A 74 -28.67 -20.92 -41.73
C GLU A 74 -28.09 -22.26 -42.21
N GLY A 75 -27.28 -22.91 -41.36
CA GLY A 75 -26.79 -24.28 -41.55
C GLY A 75 -25.34 -24.44 -42.01
N GLY A 76 -24.60 -23.34 -42.27
CA GLY A 76 -23.22 -23.40 -42.74
C GLY A 76 -22.13 -23.22 -41.68
N ASN A 77 -20.93 -23.77 -41.92
CA ASN A 77 -19.71 -23.49 -41.14
C ASN A 77 -18.82 -22.56 -41.95
N ALA A 78 -18.20 -21.56 -41.32
CA ALA A 78 -17.23 -20.72 -42.02
C ALA A 78 -15.90 -21.47 -42.24
N GLY A 79 -15.18 -21.10 -43.30
CA GLY A 79 -13.90 -21.71 -43.67
C GLY A 79 -12.75 -21.01 -42.94
N GLY A 80 -11.66 -21.72 -42.68
CA GLY A 80 -10.48 -21.13 -42.05
C GLY A 80 -9.64 -20.32 -43.02
N ILE A 81 -8.91 -19.33 -42.49
CA ILE A 81 -7.92 -18.54 -43.24
C ILE A 81 -6.55 -18.82 -42.62
N ASN A 82 -5.65 -19.45 -43.37
CA ASN A 82 -4.34 -19.86 -42.87
C ASN A 82 -3.22 -19.25 -43.72
N PHE A 83 -2.45 -18.34 -43.13
CA PHE A 83 -1.30 -17.73 -43.79
C PHE A 83 -0.01 -18.18 -43.15
N HIS A 84 0.93 -18.62 -44.00
CA HIS A 84 2.31 -18.88 -43.64
C HIS A 84 3.25 -17.99 -44.48
N THR A 85 3.68 -16.87 -43.89
CA THR A 85 4.38 -15.78 -44.61
C THR A 85 5.25 -14.98 -43.64
N SER A 86 6.37 -14.39 -44.09
CA SER A 86 7.25 -13.55 -43.24
C SER A 86 6.64 -12.18 -42.93
N GLN A 87 5.95 -11.55 -43.88
CA GLN A 87 5.39 -10.22 -43.67
C GLN A 87 3.94 -10.15 -44.14
N LEU A 88 3.10 -9.53 -43.32
CA LEU A 88 1.71 -9.24 -43.66
C LEU A 88 1.43 -7.77 -43.34
N SER A 89 1.01 -7.00 -44.36
CA SER A 89 0.56 -5.61 -44.21
C SER A 89 -0.88 -5.47 -44.70
N LEU A 90 -1.74 -4.87 -43.89
CA LEU A 90 -3.10 -4.45 -44.23
C LEU A 90 -3.17 -2.93 -44.10
N GLU A 91 -3.55 -2.25 -45.18
CA GLU A 91 -3.64 -0.79 -45.27
C GLU A 91 -4.97 -0.37 -45.91
N ASP A 92 -5.39 0.86 -45.63
CA ASP A 92 -6.49 1.55 -46.31
C ASP A 92 -7.78 0.74 -46.40
N ALA A 93 -8.34 0.34 -45.26
CA ALA A 93 -9.57 -0.46 -45.18
C ALA A 93 -9.47 -1.89 -45.71
N ALA A 94 -8.28 -2.48 -45.66
CA ALA A 94 -8.12 -3.91 -45.93
C ALA A 94 -8.79 -4.78 -44.85
N GLN A 95 -9.31 -5.94 -45.26
CA GLN A 95 -10.08 -6.84 -44.40
C GLN A 95 -9.68 -8.31 -44.57
N ILE A 96 -9.48 -9.03 -43.47
CA ILE A 96 -9.41 -10.49 -43.42
C ILE A 96 -10.54 -11.00 -42.53
N LEU A 97 -11.48 -11.75 -43.10
CA LEU A 97 -12.76 -12.07 -42.44
C LEU A 97 -13.11 -13.56 -42.52
N ALA A 98 -13.32 -14.18 -41.37
CA ALA A 98 -13.90 -15.52 -41.27
C ALA A 98 -15.16 -15.47 -40.42
N SER A 99 -16.33 -15.36 -41.08
CA SER A 99 -17.60 -15.06 -40.40
C SER A 99 -18.71 -16.06 -40.72
N ASN A 100 -19.56 -16.35 -39.74
CA ASN A 100 -20.76 -17.19 -39.91
C ASN A 100 -22.02 -16.44 -39.46
N VAL A 101 -23.10 -16.56 -40.22
CA VAL A 101 -24.42 -16.00 -39.86
C VAL A 101 -25.30 -17.03 -39.09
N SER A 102 -24.89 -18.29 -39.02
CA SER A 102 -25.68 -19.39 -38.43
C SER A 102 -25.21 -19.86 -37.05
N ALA A 103 -25.98 -20.77 -36.43
CA ALA A 103 -25.69 -21.37 -35.12
C ALA A 103 -24.45 -22.31 -35.09
N ASN A 104 -23.72 -22.45 -36.20
CA ASN A 104 -22.57 -23.35 -36.27
C ASN A 104 -21.22 -22.61 -36.09
N GLN A 105 -20.10 -23.29 -36.31
CA GLN A 105 -18.77 -22.77 -36.02
C GLN A 105 -18.27 -21.77 -37.08
N GLY A 106 -17.72 -20.67 -36.60
CA GLY A 106 -16.93 -19.70 -37.33
C GLY A 106 -15.57 -20.29 -37.72
N GLY A 107 -14.94 -19.71 -38.74
CA GLY A 107 -13.64 -20.16 -39.24
C GLY A 107 -12.51 -19.52 -38.45
N ASP A 108 -11.48 -20.28 -38.14
CA ASP A 108 -10.28 -19.74 -37.48
C ASP A 108 -9.43 -18.92 -38.47
N ILE A 109 -8.79 -17.87 -37.95
CA ILE A 109 -7.76 -17.12 -38.66
C ILE A 109 -6.41 -17.44 -38.02
N ASN A 110 -5.51 -18.04 -38.80
CA ASN A 110 -4.18 -18.44 -38.37
C ASN A 110 -3.10 -17.74 -39.19
N LEU A 111 -2.40 -16.79 -38.57
CA LEU A 111 -1.30 -16.04 -39.18
C LEU A 111 0.01 -16.46 -38.50
N ARG A 112 0.84 -17.24 -39.21
CA ARG A 112 2.06 -17.86 -38.65
C ARG A 112 3.27 -17.64 -39.53
N GLY A 113 4.46 -17.77 -38.94
CA GLY A 113 5.73 -17.60 -39.64
C GLY A 113 6.08 -16.15 -39.92
N LEU A 114 5.34 -15.21 -39.31
CA LEU A 114 5.56 -13.78 -39.49
C LEU A 114 6.83 -13.38 -38.75
N GLU A 115 7.59 -12.48 -39.34
CA GLU A 115 8.50 -11.58 -38.63
C GLU A 115 7.69 -10.37 -38.15
N LYS A 116 6.87 -9.82 -39.05
CA LYS A 116 6.14 -8.57 -38.85
C LYS A 116 4.68 -8.63 -39.33
N LEU A 117 3.76 -8.14 -38.51
CA LEU A 117 2.38 -7.82 -38.87
C LEU A 117 2.12 -6.32 -38.74
N GLU A 118 1.60 -5.70 -39.78
CA GLU A 118 1.15 -4.31 -39.83
C GLU A 118 -0.35 -4.28 -40.19
N VAL A 119 -1.16 -3.63 -39.36
CA VAL A 119 -2.60 -3.44 -39.60
C VAL A 119 -2.93 -1.97 -39.40
N ALA A 120 -2.92 -1.20 -40.49
CA ALA A 120 -3.20 0.23 -40.50
C ALA A 120 -4.60 0.49 -41.07
N ARG A 121 -5.49 1.08 -40.27
CA ARG A 121 -6.89 1.40 -40.61
C ARG A 121 -7.59 0.23 -41.28
N SER A 122 -7.43 -0.96 -40.72
CA SER A 122 -7.80 -2.24 -41.33
C SER A 122 -8.28 -3.23 -40.26
N LEU A 123 -8.90 -4.34 -40.69
CA LEU A 123 -9.55 -5.28 -39.78
C LEU A 123 -9.18 -6.74 -40.08
N ILE A 124 -8.80 -7.46 -39.03
CA ILE A 124 -8.74 -8.93 -39.02
C ILE A 124 -9.82 -9.40 -38.05
N SER A 125 -10.84 -10.09 -38.55
CA SER A 125 -11.99 -10.45 -37.73
C SER A 125 -12.51 -11.86 -37.96
N THR A 126 -12.78 -12.55 -36.85
CA THR A 126 -13.70 -13.69 -36.81
C THR A 126 -15.01 -13.22 -36.22
N SER A 127 -16.14 -13.64 -36.80
CA SER A 127 -17.44 -13.23 -36.24
C SER A 127 -18.55 -14.26 -36.41
N THR A 128 -19.50 -14.21 -35.48
CA THR A 128 -20.71 -15.03 -35.54
C THR A 128 -21.95 -14.22 -35.16
N GLN A 129 -23.11 -14.64 -35.65
CA GLN A 129 -24.38 -14.31 -35.00
C GLN A 129 -24.63 -15.35 -33.90
N THR A 130 -25.53 -16.30 -34.08
CA THR A 130 -25.99 -17.19 -32.99
C THR A 130 -25.06 -18.38 -32.67
N GLY A 131 -23.96 -18.57 -33.42
CA GLY A 131 -23.02 -19.70 -33.28
C GLY A 131 -21.79 -19.44 -32.41
N GLN A 132 -20.70 -20.17 -32.66
CA GLN A 132 -19.39 -19.95 -32.02
C GLN A 132 -18.44 -19.28 -33.03
N ALA A 133 -17.87 -18.12 -32.74
CA ALA A 133 -16.87 -17.52 -33.64
C ALA A 133 -15.56 -18.32 -33.59
N GLY A 134 -14.80 -18.26 -34.68
CA GLY A 134 -13.46 -18.86 -34.73
C GLY A 134 -12.46 -18.05 -33.91
N ASN A 135 -11.30 -18.65 -33.63
CA ASN A 135 -10.21 -17.98 -32.94
C ASN A 135 -9.32 -17.20 -33.92
N VAL A 136 -8.68 -16.14 -33.44
CA VAL A 136 -7.59 -15.48 -34.17
C VAL A 136 -6.27 -15.82 -33.50
N THR A 137 -5.32 -16.33 -34.28
CA THR A 137 -3.97 -16.63 -33.80
C THR A 137 -2.93 -15.92 -34.67
N VAL A 138 -2.12 -15.08 -34.03
CA VAL A 138 -1.00 -14.36 -34.66
C VAL A 138 0.30 -14.80 -34.01
N ARG A 139 1.24 -15.29 -34.81
CA ARG A 139 2.61 -15.60 -34.39
C ARG A 139 3.62 -14.85 -35.27
N ALA A 140 4.09 -13.73 -34.73
CA ALA A 140 5.16 -12.90 -35.30
C ALA A 140 6.42 -13.04 -34.44
N SER A 141 7.61 -13.11 -35.03
CA SER A 141 8.85 -13.23 -34.25
C SER A 141 9.43 -11.89 -33.81
N GLU A 142 9.01 -10.77 -34.43
CA GLU A 142 9.53 -9.44 -34.12
C GLU A 142 8.43 -8.50 -33.60
N SER A 143 7.46 -8.14 -34.44
CA SER A 143 6.45 -7.15 -34.06
C SER A 143 5.05 -7.39 -34.63
N VAL A 144 4.06 -6.94 -33.86
CA VAL A 144 2.67 -6.76 -34.29
C VAL A 144 2.31 -5.31 -34.01
N ASN A 145 1.97 -4.57 -35.07
CA ASN A 145 1.66 -3.15 -35.00
C ASN A 145 0.25 -2.93 -35.56
N LEU A 146 -0.62 -2.36 -34.74
CA LEU A 146 -2.00 -2.05 -35.09
C LEU A 146 -2.18 -0.53 -34.96
N SER A 147 -2.69 0.13 -35.99
CA SER A 147 -2.92 1.58 -35.97
C SER A 147 -4.21 1.98 -36.68
N GLY A 148 -4.94 2.93 -36.11
CA GLY A 148 -6.10 3.53 -36.75
C GLY A 148 -7.33 2.62 -36.80
N THR A 149 -8.46 3.25 -37.13
CA THR A 149 -9.76 2.58 -37.27
C THR A 149 -10.39 2.85 -38.64
N LEU A 150 -11.30 1.95 -39.02
CA LEU A 150 -12.26 2.13 -40.11
C LEU A 150 -13.29 3.19 -39.74
N THR A 151 -14.10 3.61 -40.71
CA THR A 151 -15.10 4.68 -40.52
C THR A 151 -16.22 4.33 -39.55
N ASP A 152 -16.45 3.04 -39.32
CA ASP A 152 -17.42 2.53 -38.34
C ASP A 152 -16.81 2.35 -36.93
N GLY A 153 -15.53 2.71 -36.75
CA GLY A 153 -14.80 2.57 -35.49
C GLY A 153 -14.12 1.22 -35.30
N SER A 154 -14.38 0.23 -36.17
CA SER A 154 -13.71 -1.07 -36.11
C SER A 154 -12.26 -0.97 -36.62
N GLY A 155 -11.31 -1.64 -35.98
CA GLY A 155 -9.91 -1.59 -36.41
C GLY A 155 -9.01 -2.45 -35.53
N GLY A 156 -8.08 -3.18 -36.15
CA GLY A 156 -7.17 -4.08 -35.45
C GLY A 156 -7.60 -5.55 -35.57
N ILE A 157 -7.55 -6.29 -34.45
CA ILE A 157 -7.78 -7.73 -34.40
C ILE A 157 -8.96 -8.02 -33.48
N VAL A 158 -10.00 -8.65 -34.01
CA VAL A 158 -11.30 -8.71 -33.35
C VAL A 158 -11.92 -10.10 -33.47
N ALA A 159 -12.52 -10.61 -32.39
CA ALA A 159 -13.35 -11.81 -32.42
C ALA A 159 -14.71 -11.54 -31.77
N GLU A 160 -15.77 -11.56 -32.57
CA GLU A 160 -17.08 -11.04 -32.17
C GLU A 160 -18.19 -12.09 -32.27
N ALA A 161 -19.16 -11.99 -31.37
CA ALA A 161 -20.41 -12.70 -31.45
C ALA A 161 -21.60 -11.79 -31.17
N SER A 162 -22.76 -12.08 -31.74
CA SER A 162 -23.99 -11.31 -31.53
C SER A 162 -25.20 -12.23 -31.34
N ASN A 163 -26.34 -11.73 -30.87
CA ASN A 163 -27.56 -12.55 -30.70
C ASN A 163 -27.35 -13.80 -29.81
N GLY A 164 -26.44 -13.73 -28.84
CA GLY A 164 -26.17 -14.82 -27.90
C GLY A 164 -25.21 -15.90 -28.39
N GLY A 165 -24.50 -15.68 -29.50
CA GLY A 165 -23.37 -16.54 -29.88
C GLY A 165 -22.16 -16.37 -28.96
N ASN A 166 -21.23 -17.31 -29.00
CA ASN A 166 -19.97 -17.22 -28.23
C ASN A 166 -18.85 -16.70 -29.12
N ALA A 167 -18.07 -15.73 -28.65
CA ALA A 167 -16.90 -15.28 -29.39
C ALA A 167 -15.71 -16.25 -29.19
N GLY A 168 -14.85 -16.31 -30.19
CA GLY A 168 -13.57 -17.00 -30.12
C GLY A 168 -12.55 -16.20 -29.33
N GLY A 169 -11.44 -16.83 -28.97
CA GLY A 169 -10.32 -16.17 -28.32
C GLY A 169 -9.34 -15.56 -29.32
N ILE A 170 -8.47 -14.70 -28.79
CA ILE A 170 -7.34 -14.11 -29.53
C ILE A 170 -6.03 -14.53 -28.86
N GLU A 171 -5.13 -15.12 -29.64
CA GLU A 171 -3.75 -15.42 -29.22
C GLU A 171 -2.76 -14.60 -30.07
N ILE A 172 -1.95 -13.75 -29.44
CA ILE A 172 -0.86 -13.02 -30.08
C ILE A 172 0.46 -13.40 -29.42
N ASN A 173 1.42 -13.86 -30.23
CA ASN A 173 2.79 -14.11 -29.84
C ASN A 173 3.71 -13.22 -30.68
N THR A 174 4.50 -12.38 -30.01
CA THR A 174 5.42 -11.42 -30.63
C THR A 174 6.51 -11.00 -29.65
N GLN A 175 7.58 -10.33 -30.10
CA GLN A 175 8.50 -9.68 -29.17
C GLN A 175 7.97 -8.30 -28.75
N GLN A 176 7.32 -7.60 -29.67
CA GLN A 176 6.75 -6.27 -29.47
C GLN A 176 5.31 -6.20 -30.00
N LEU A 177 4.40 -5.65 -29.19
CA LEU A 177 3.04 -5.32 -29.58
C LEU A 177 2.84 -3.82 -29.43
N SER A 178 2.48 -3.13 -30.52
CA SER A 178 2.06 -1.72 -30.50
C SER A 178 0.60 -1.61 -30.96
N ILE A 179 -0.22 -0.88 -30.21
CA ILE A 179 -1.61 -0.59 -30.53
C ILE A 179 -1.82 0.92 -30.42
N GLU A 180 -2.07 1.57 -31.54
CA GLU A 180 -2.02 3.02 -31.66
C GLU A 180 -3.27 3.59 -32.36
N GLU A 181 -3.52 4.89 -32.19
CA GLU A 181 -4.50 5.65 -32.97
C GLU A 181 -5.94 5.06 -32.99
N GLY A 182 -6.39 4.47 -31.88
CA GLY A 182 -7.73 3.91 -31.72
C GLY A 182 -7.87 2.43 -32.11
N ALA A 183 -6.80 1.79 -32.59
CA ALA A 183 -6.83 0.36 -32.93
C ALA A 183 -7.09 -0.51 -31.69
N GLN A 184 -7.61 -1.73 -31.92
CA GLN A 184 -8.07 -2.60 -30.84
C GLN A 184 -7.65 -4.06 -31.00
N VAL A 185 -7.44 -4.73 -29.88
CA VAL A 185 -7.46 -6.19 -29.77
C VAL A 185 -8.67 -6.56 -28.90
N ALA A 186 -9.74 -7.03 -29.53
CA ALA A 186 -11.04 -7.11 -28.87
C ALA A 186 -11.70 -8.49 -29.03
N VAL A 187 -12.28 -9.00 -27.95
CA VAL A 187 -13.22 -10.12 -27.97
C VAL A 187 -14.53 -9.66 -27.35
N SER A 188 -15.64 -9.82 -28.07
CA SER A 188 -16.94 -9.38 -27.54
C SER A 188 -18.09 -10.32 -27.90
N SER A 189 -19.04 -10.42 -26.99
CA SER A 189 -20.28 -11.17 -27.18
C SER A 189 -21.48 -10.31 -26.81
N ASP A 190 -22.25 -9.95 -27.83
CA ASP A 190 -23.35 -9.01 -27.72
C ASP A 190 -24.73 -9.67 -27.76
N ASN A 191 -25.68 -9.04 -27.07
CA ASN A 191 -27.11 -9.32 -27.18
C ASN A 191 -27.51 -10.80 -26.97
N GLY A 192 -27.37 -11.35 -25.76
CA GLY A 192 -27.88 -12.71 -25.47
C GLY A 192 -27.27 -13.32 -24.22
N GLU A 193 -27.07 -14.64 -24.16
CA GLU A 193 -26.36 -15.33 -23.08
C GLU A 193 -24.94 -15.77 -23.50
N GLY A 194 -24.48 -15.30 -24.65
CA GLY A 194 -23.20 -15.69 -25.25
C GLY A 194 -22.01 -15.20 -24.44
N ILE A 195 -20.92 -15.95 -24.50
CA ILE A 195 -19.69 -15.73 -23.74
C ILE A 195 -18.58 -15.21 -24.66
N ALA A 196 -17.84 -14.18 -24.25
CA ALA A 196 -16.66 -13.74 -24.98
C ALA A 196 -15.46 -14.67 -24.72
N GLY A 197 -14.58 -14.83 -25.72
CA GLY A 197 -13.37 -15.62 -25.58
C GLY A 197 -12.30 -14.96 -24.70
N ASP A 198 -11.20 -15.65 -24.42
CA ASP A 198 -10.06 -15.06 -23.73
C ASP A 198 -9.12 -14.32 -24.70
N ILE A 199 -8.43 -13.29 -24.20
CA ILE A 199 -7.29 -12.68 -24.89
C ILE A 199 -6.00 -13.14 -24.21
N LYS A 200 -5.13 -13.79 -25.00
CA LYS A 200 -3.80 -14.22 -24.56
C LYS A 200 -2.72 -13.54 -25.37
N LEU A 201 -1.97 -12.67 -24.71
CA LEU A 201 -0.82 -11.97 -25.28
C LEU A 201 0.45 -12.54 -24.69
N THR A 202 1.42 -12.86 -25.53
CA THR A 202 2.79 -13.20 -25.13
C THR A 202 3.73 -12.26 -25.85
N ALA A 203 4.27 -11.29 -25.12
CA ALA A 203 5.17 -10.28 -25.68
C ALA A 203 6.15 -9.76 -24.64
N SER A 204 7.35 -9.36 -25.07
CA SER A 204 8.33 -8.73 -24.15
C SER A 204 8.01 -7.27 -23.88
N ARG A 205 7.49 -6.55 -24.89
CA ARG A 205 7.07 -5.15 -24.76
C ARG A 205 5.66 -4.97 -25.32
N VAL A 206 4.82 -4.28 -24.58
CA VAL A 206 3.45 -3.94 -24.98
C VAL A 206 3.27 -2.43 -24.80
N ASN A 207 2.99 -1.73 -25.89
CA ASN A 207 2.74 -0.29 -25.90
C ASN A 207 1.34 -0.02 -26.46
N LEU A 208 0.54 0.72 -25.70
CA LEU A 208 -0.75 1.24 -26.15
C LEU A 208 -0.68 2.77 -26.11
N ASP A 209 -1.01 3.42 -27.22
CA ASP A 209 -1.13 4.88 -27.31
C ASP A 209 -2.45 5.24 -27.99
N ASN A 210 -3.46 5.63 -27.20
CA ASN A 210 -4.86 5.64 -27.63
C ASN A 210 -5.30 4.27 -28.19
N GLY A 211 -4.81 3.16 -27.62
CA GLY A 211 -5.13 1.80 -28.04
C GLY A 211 -5.95 1.04 -27.00
N ALA A 212 -6.66 -0.02 -27.42
CA ALA A 212 -7.48 -0.82 -26.51
C ALA A 212 -7.19 -2.33 -26.60
N ILE A 213 -7.19 -3.01 -25.45
CA ILE A 213 -7.32 -4.47 -25.33
C ILE A 213 -8.59 -4.74 -24.51
N SER A 214 -9.61 -5.34 -25.12
CA SER A 214 -10.93 -5.47 -24.49
C SER A 214 -11.50 -6.88 -24.57
N ALA A 215 -12.01 -7.38 -23.44
CA ALA A 215 -12.76 -8.62 -23.35
C ALA A 215 -14.13 -8.32 -22.72
N GLU A 216 -15.17 -8.26 -23.54
CA GLU A 216 -16.49 -7.76 -23.14
C GLU A 216 -17.57 -8.83 -23.30
N THR A 217 -18.24 -9.17 -22.20
CA THR A 217 -19.41 -10.06 -22.23
C THR A 217 -20.67 -9.27 -21.90
N ASN A 218 -21.49 -8.95 -22.91
CA ASN A 218 -22.73 -8.21 -22.69
C ASN A 218 -23.93 -9.09 -22.32
N GLY A 219 -23.76 -10.41 -22.36
CA GLY A 219 -24.78 -11.41 -22.06
C GLY A 219 -24.71 -12.03 -20.67
N GLY A 220 -25.82 -12.61 -20.19
CA GLY A 220 -25.95 -13.22 -18.85
C GLY A 220 -25.21 -14.56 -18.63
N GLY A 221 -24.25 -14.91 -19.49
CA GLY A 221 -23.50 -16.16 -19.44
C GLY A 221 -22.56 -16.25 -18.22
N SER A 222 -23.10 -16.70 -17.08
CA SER A 222 -22.45 -16.69 -15.75
C SER A 222 -21.30 -17.69 -15.54
N SER A 223 -20.96 -18.57 -16.49
CA SER A 223 -20.12 -19.75 -16.16
C SER A 223 -18.64 -19.64 -16.51
N ASN A 224 -18.25 -18.75 -17.44
CA ASN A 224 -16.85 -18.60 -17.82
C ASN A 224 -16.55 -17.15 -18.24
N PRO A 225 -15.94 -16.34 -17.37
CA PRO A 225 -15.65 -14.95 -17.68
C PRO A 225 -14.49 -14.82 -18.68
N ALA A 226 -14.56 -13.82 -19.56
CA ALA A 226 -13.57 -13.57 -20.61
C ALA A 226 -12.32 -12.87 -20.05
N ASN A 227 -11.21 -13.60 -19.91
CA ASN A 227 -10.01 -13.10 -19.24
C ASN A 227 -9.02 -12.48 -20.22
N ILE A 228 -8.20 -11.55 -19.70
CA ILE A 228 -7.05 -11.00 -20.41
C ILE A 228 -5.78 -11.45 -19.69
N SER A 229 -4.90 -12.12 -20.43
CA SER A 229 -3.62 -12.62 -19.91
C SER A 229 -2.45 -12.09 -20.72
N LEU A 230 -1.63 -11.25 -20.10
CA LEU A 230 -0.38 -10.75 -20.66
C LEU A 230 0.79 -11.54 -20.07
N ASN A 231 1.55 -12.23 -20.91
CA ASN A 231 2.57 -13.19 -20.50
C ASN A 231 3.96 -12.78 -21.00
N ASN A 232 4.97 -12.99 -20.15
CA ASN A 232 6.39 -12.69 -20.42
C ASN A 232 6.65 -11.21 -20.76
N VAL A 233 5.79 -10.31 -20.25
CA VAL A 233 5.93 -8.87 -20.45
C VAL A 233 7.02 -8.33 -19.54
N ASN A 234 8.01 -7.68 -20.13
CA ASN A 234 9.03 -6.95 -19.40
C ASN A 234 8.66 -5.47 -19.22
N SER A 235 7.98 -4.87 -20.20
CA SER A 235 7.52 -3.48 -20.16
C SER A 235 6.12 -3.35 -20.72
N LEU A 236 5.22 -2.76 -19.94
CA LEU A 236 3.85 -2.40 -20.33
C LEU A 236 3.66 -0.89 -20.19
N ASN A 237 3.38 -0.20 -21.29
CA ASN A 237 3.15 1.25 -21.30
C ASN A 237 1.78 1.56 -21.91
N LEU A 238 0.95 2.30 -21.18
CA LEU A 238 -0.34 2.80 -21.63
C LEU A 238 -0.35 4.34 -21.57
N THR A 239 -0.61 4.99 -22.70
CA THR A 239 -0.70 6.45 -22.83
C THR A 239 -1.94 6.88 -23.59
N SER A 240 -2.32 8.16 -23.45
CA SER A 240 -3.34 8.81 -24.28
C SER A 240 -4.70 8.09 -24.31
N ASP A 241 -5.35 7.94 -23.17
CA ASP A 241 -6.66 7.27 -23.01
C ASP A 241 -6.67 5.78 -23.38
N SER A 242 -5.51 5.12 -23.37
CA SER A 242 -5.41 3.68 -23.59
C SER A 242 -6.10 2.87 -22.51
N SER A 243 -6.61 1.69 -22.88
CA SER A 243 -7.35 0.81 -21.97
C SER A 243 -7.01 -0.67 -22.10
N ILE A 244 -6.98 -1.37 -20.96
CA ILE A 244 -7.06 -2.83 -20.89
C ILE A 244 -8.28 -3.16 -20.03
N SER A 245 -9.34 -3.70 -20.64
CA SER A 245 -10.63 -3.87 -19.98
C SER A 245 -11.19 -5.28 -20.12
N ALA A 246 -11.55 -5.90 -19.00
CA ALA A 246 -12.30 -7.15 -18.94
C ALA A 246 -13.65 -6.89 -18.27
N SER A 247 -14.70 -6.66 -19.05
CA SER A 247 -15.99 -6.21 -18.53
C SER A 247 -17.12 -7.18 -18.81
N THR A 248 -18.15 -7.09 -17.96
CA THR A 248 -19.44 -7.74 -18.23
C THR A 248 -20.61 -6.82 -17.93
N ARG A 249 -21.70 -6.95 -18.68
CA ARG A 249 -22.98 -6.33 -18.31
C ARG A 249 -23.65 -7.10 -17.17
N THR A 250 -23.64 -8.43 -17.18
CA THR A 250 -24.30 -9.26 -16.17
C THR A 250 -23.50 -10.56 -15.95
N GLY A 251 -23.53 -11.13 -14.74
CA GLY A 251 -22.71 -12.30 -14.41
C GLY A 251 -21.28 -11.93 -13.97
N GLN A 252 -20.30 -12.79 -14.21
CA GLN A 252 -18.93 -12.58 -13.72
C GLN A 252 -18.06 -11.88 -14.77
N ALA A 253 -17.38 -10.79 -14.39
CA ALA A 253 -16.40 -10.11 -15.23
C ALA A 253 -15.07 -10.90 -15.28
N GLY A 254 -14.36 -10.75 -16.39
CA GLY A 254 -13.04 -11.33 -16.61
C GLY A 254 -11.97 -10.78 -15.67
N SER A 255 -10.98 -11.62 -15.36
CA SER A 255 -9.79 -11.17 -14.65
C SER A 255 -8.71 -10.70 -15.63
N ILE A 256 -7.93 -9.72 -15.21
CA ILE A 256 -6.75 -9.21 -15.94
C ILE A 256 -5.50 -9.67 -15.21
N ASN A 257 -4.65 -10.42 -15.91
CA ASN A 257 -3.46 -11.01 -15.32
C ASN A 257 -2.20 -10.60 -16.12
N LEU A 258 -1.25 -9.98 -15.43
CA LEU A 258 0.09 -9.69 -15.96
C LEU A 258 1.11 -10.63 -15.32
N ASN A 259 1.80 -11.39 -16.17
CA ASN A 259 2.81 -12.39 -15.81
C ASN A 259 2.37 -13.36 -14.69
N PRO A 260 1.23 -14.06 -14.83
CA PRO A 260 0.67 -14.90 -13.77
C PRO A 260 1.58 -16.07 -13.33
N ALA A 261 2.43 -16.57 -14.24
CA ALA A 261 3.36 -17.68 -13.99
C ALA A 261 4.82 -17.33 -14.34
N GLY A 262 5.10 -16.04 -14.59
CA GLY A 262 6.40 -15.57 -15.07
C GLY A 262 7.15 -14.72 -14.04
N ASN A 263 8.28 -14.17 -14.47
CA ASN A 263 9.00 -13.15 -13.71
C ASN A 263 8.18 -11.85 -13.64
N PRO A 264 8.41 -11.00 -12.62
CA PRO A 264 7.81 -9.67 -12.59
C PRO A 264 8.20 -8.89 -13.85
N ALA A 265 7.25 -8.15 -14.41
CA ALA A 265 7.58 -7.14 -15.42
C ALA A 265 8.50 -6.10 -14.78
N ALA A 266 9.56 -5.68 -15.48
CA ALA A 266 10.47 -4.65 -14.96
C ALA A 266 9.74 -3.33 -14.69
N SER A 267 8.78 -2.96 -15.54
CA SER A 267 8.00 -1.73 -15.37
C SER A 267 6.61 -1.80 -16.00
N VAL A 268 5.61 -1.28 -15.29
CA VAL A 268 4.27 -0.96 -15.80
C VAL A 268 4.03 0.54 -15.61
N SER A 269 3.66 1.23 -16.68
CA SER A 269 3.36 2.67 -16.64
C SER A 269 2.01 2.97 -17.28
N LEU A 270 1.16 3.69 -16.55
CA LEU A 270 -0.12 4.20 -17.02
C LEU A 270 -0.09 5.72 -16.92
N ASN A 271 -0.41 6.41 -18.02
CA ASN A 271 -0.50 7.86 -18.06
C ASN A 271 -1.79 8.27 -18.76
N ASN A 272 -2.75 8.81 -18.00
CA ASN A 272 -4.09 9.09 -18.50
C ASN A 272 -4.68 7.86 -19.21
N SER A 273 -4.74 6.73 -18.52
CA SER A 273 -5.08 5.41 -19.08
C SER A 273 -5.64 4.47 -18.02
N SER A 274 -6.31 3.40 -18.41
CA SER A 274 -7.03 2.52 -17.49
C SER A 274 -6.70 1.03 -17.63
N ILE A 275 -6.74 0.32 -16.51
CA ILE A 275 -6.86 -1.15 -16.43
C ILE A 275 -8.10 -1.46 -15.60
N SER A 276 -9.10 -2.14 -16.17
CA SER A 276 -10.42 -2.29 -15.55
C SER A 276 -11.00 -3.70 -15.67
N ALA A 277 -11.44 -4.27 -14.56
CA ALA A 277 -12.12 -5.57 -14.49
C ALA A 277 -13.53 -5.40 -13.89
N GLN A 278 -14.47 -4.91 -14.69
CA GLN A 278 -15.71 -4.31 -14.18
C GLN A 278 -16.98 -5.10 -14.50
N ALA A 279 -17.94 -5.08 -13.58
CA ALA A 279 -19.29 -5.58 -13.83
C ALA A 279 -20.31 -4.43 -13.80
N GLU A 280 -20.82 -4.07 -14.97
CA GLU A 280 -21.52 -2.81 -15.21
C GLU A 280 -23.02 -2.85 -14.92
N GLY A 281 -23.65 -4.04 -14.95
CA GLY A 281 -25.07 -4.19 -14.71
C GLY A 281 -25.42 -4.97 -13.44
N GLU A 282 -26.72 -5.06 -13.18
CA GLU A 282 -27.25 -5.69 -11.99
C GLU A 282 -26.93 -7.20 -11.94
N GLY A 283 -26.67 -7.72 -10.74
CA GLY A 283 -26.27 -9.10 -10.51
C GLY A 283 -24.85 -9.47 -10.92
N GLY A 284 -24.01 -8.50 -11.34
CA GLY A 284 -22.64 -8.77 -11.77
C GLY A 284 -21.57 -8.85 -10.66
N ASN A 285 -20.64 -9.80 -10.76
CA ASN A 285 -19.42 -9.90 -9.96
C ASN A 285 -18.25 -9.28 -10.74
N ALA A 286 -17.47 -8.42 -10.13
CA ALA A 286 -16.26 -7.88 -10.77
C ALA A 286 -15.13 -8.92 -10.81
N GLY A 287 -14.22 -8.75 -11.77
CA GLY A 287 -13.08 -9.64 -11.97
C GLY A 287 -11.86 -9.13 -11.21
N GLY A 288 -10.90 -10.00 -10.96
CA GLY A 288 -9.66 -9.62 -10.27
C GLY A 288 -8.65 -8.96 -11.21
N ILE A 289 -7.82 -8.08 -10.68
CA ILE A 289 -6.65 -7.54 -11.39
C ILE A 289 -5.40 -7.98 -10.66
N ASN A 290 -4.56 -8.77 -11.34
CA ASN A 290 -3.32 -9.31 -10.78
C ASN A 290 -2.12 -8.79 -11.59
N LEU A 291 -1.34 -7.88 -11.01
CA LEU A 291 -0.17 -7.30 -11.65
C LEU A 291 1.11 -7.77 -10.98
N HIS A 292 1.92 -8.57 -11.68
CA HIS A 292 3.23 -9.01 -11.23
C HIS A 292 4.33 -8.14 -11.87
N THR A 293 4.85 -7.17 -11.13
CA THR A 293 5.83 -6.18 -11.63
C THR A 293 6.70 -5.62 -10.52
N SER A 294 7.96 -5.27 -10.86
CA SER A 294 8.91 -4.61 -9.96
C SER A 294 8.60 -3.11 -9.78
N GLN A 295 8.07 -2.44 -10.80
CA GLN A 295 7.78 -1.01 -10.74
C GLN A 295 6.42 -0.71 -11.37
N LEU A 296 5.55 -0.05 -10.62
CA LEU A 296 4.26 0.42 -11.11
C LEU A 296 4.15 1.95 -10.95
N ASN A 297 3.90 2.65 -12.06
CA ASN A 297 3.74 4.11 -12.08
C ASN A 297 2.40 4.49 -12.71
N LEU A 298 1.57 5.20 -11.95
CA LEU A 298 0.30 5.77 -12.39
C LEU A 298 0.38 7.30 -12.35
N ALA A 299 0.13 7.94 -13.50
CA ALA A 299 0.17 9.38 -13.64
C ALA A 299 -1.06 9.95 -14.38
N ASN A 300 -1.36 11.22 -14.13
CA ASN A 300 -2.29 12.05 -14.91
C ASN A 300 -3.66 11.39 -15.13
N ALA A 301 -4.40 11.12 -14.05
CA ALA A 301 -5.72 10.47 -14.08
C ALA A 301 -5.71 9.02 -14.56
N ALA A 302 -4.59 8.31 -14.37
CA ALA A 302 -4.55 6.86 -14.58
C ALA A 302 -5.43 6.12 -13.56
N GLN A 303 -5.99 4.98 -13.98
CA GLN A 303 -6.96 4.21 -13.18
C GLN A 303 -6.67 2.71 -13.21
N ILE A 304 -6.76 2.06 -12.05
CA ILE A 304 -6.87 0.60 -11.93
C ILE A 304 -8.15 0.29 -11.15
N LEU A 305 -9.11 -0.37 -11.79
CA LEU A 305 -10.48 -0.50 -11.27
C LEU A 305 -10.98 -1.95 -11.29
N ALA A 306 -11.39 -2.48 -10.15
CA ALA A 306 -12.08 -3.76 -10.06
C ALA A 306 -13.43 -3.57 -9.36
N SER A 307 -14.40 -3.03 -10.09
CA SER A 307 -15.66 -2.52 -9.52
C SER A 307 -16.91 -3.17 -10.10
N ASN A 308 -17.96 -3.29 -9.28
CA ASN A 308 -19.27 -3.75 -9.71
C ASN A 308 -20.40 -2.78 -9.32
N VAL A 309 -21.48 -2.83 -10.09
CA VAL A 309 -22.66 -1.97 -9.92
C VAL A 309 -23.77 -2.68 -9.10
N SER A 310 -23.55 -3.93 -8.67
CA SER A 310 -24.59 -4.79 -8.09
C SER A 310 -24.32 -5.22 -6.64
N ALA A 311 -25.29 -5.92 -6.03
CA ALA A 311 -25.24 -6.43 -4.65
C ALA A 311 -24.25 -7.58 -4.36
N ASN A 312 -23.39 -7.91 -5.32
CA ASN A 312 -22.52 -9.07 -5.24
C ASN A 312 -21.05 -8.67 -4.93
N GLN A 313 -20.10 -9.52 -5.31
CA GLN A 313 -18.69 -9.35 -4.94
C GLN A 313 -17.95 -8.45 -5.94
N GLY A 314 -17.26 -7.44 -5.41
CA GLY A 314 -16.23 -6.67 -6.09
C GLY A 314 -14.99 -7.53 -6.34
N GLY A 315 -14.15 -7.08 -7.27
CA GLY A 315 -12.94 -7.80 -7.65
C GLY A 315 -11.75 -7.35 -6.81
N ASP A 316 -10.84 -8.27 -6.49
CA ASP A 316 -9.61 -7.93 -5.77
C ASP A 316 -8.57 -7.33 -6.72
N ILE A 317 -7.78 -6.38 -6.22
CA ILE A 317 -6.58 -5.88 -6.90
C ILE A 317 -5.36 -6.39 -6.12
N THR A 318 -4.54 -7.20 -6.78
CA THR A 318 -3.30 -7.74 -6.20
C THR A 318 -2.10 -7.26 -6.99
N LEU A 319 -1.22 -6.53 -6.32
CA LEU A 319 0.07 -6.08 -6.85
C LEU A 319 1.18 -6.91 -6.20
N ARG A 320 2.00 -7.56 -7.03
CA ARG A 320 2.99 -8.56 -6.58
C ARG A 320 4.37 -8.29 -7.15
N GLY A 321 5.39 -8.71 -6.42
CA GLY A 321 6.79 -8.53 -6.78
C GLY A 321 7.23 -7.06 -6.86
N LEU A 322 6.47 -6.14 -6.25
CA LEU A 322 6.76 -4.71 -6.31
C LEU A 322 7.98 -4.36 -5.47
N GLU A 323 8.90 -3.62 -6.07
CA GLU A 323 9.92 -2.87 -5.35
C GLU A 323 9.46 -1.41 -5.18
N LYS A 324 8.77 -0.85 -6.17
CA LYS A 324 8.35 0.56 -6.18
C LYS A 324 6.95 0.77 -6.73
N LEU A 325 6.13 1.52 -6.01
CA LEU A 325 4.83 2.01 -6.46
C LEU A 325 4.78 3.55 -6.38
N GLU A 326 4.51 4.20 -7.51
CA GLU A 326 4.26 5.65 -7.60
C GLU A 326 2.86 5.91 -8.15
N VAL A 327 2.05 6.66 -7.40
CA VAL A 327 0.71 7.06 -7.83
C VAL A 327 0.59 8.57 -7.69
N ALA A 328 0.42 9.25 -8.82
CA ALA A 328 0.32 10.71 -8.90
C ALA A 328 -0.94 11.13 -9.66
N ARG A 329 -1.82 11.91 -9.02
CA ARG A 329 -3.11 12.34 -9.59
C ARG A 329 -3.91 11.18 -10.19
N SER A 330 -3.94 10.03 -9.53
CA SER A 330 -4.46 8.77 -10.08
C SER A 330 -5.24 7.95 -9.04
N LEU A 331 -5.92 6.89 -9.50
CA LEU A 331 -6.83 6.08 -8.69
C LEU A 331 -6.53 4.58 -8.80
N ILE A 332 -6.47 3.90 -7.66
CA ILE A 332 -6.57 2.43 -7.57
C ILE A 332 -7.79 2.11 -6.71
N SER A 333 -8.79 1.42 -7.26
CA SER A 333 -10.04 1.23 -6.54
C SER A 333 -10.68 -0.13 -6.76
N THR A 334 -11.11 -0.73 -5.66
CA THR A 334 -12.10 -1.79 -5.63
C THR A 334 -13.38 -1.17 -5.09
N SER A 335 -14.48 -1.25 -5.84
CA SER A 335 -15.74 -0.68 -5.35
C SER A 335 -16.95 -1.52 -5.70
N THR A 336 -17.95 -1.44 -4.84
CA THR A 336 -19.29 -1.96 -5.13
C THR A 336 -20.34 -0.91 -4.80
N GLN A 337 -21.46 -0.91 -5.50
CA GLN A 337 -22.63 -0.19 -5.02
C GLN A 337 -23.21 -0.86 -3.77
N THR A 338 -23.46 -2.17 -3.80
CA THR A 338 -24.09 -2.92 -2.70
C THR A 338 -23.39 -4.28 -2.56
N GLY A 339 -23.43 -4.99 -1.43
CA GLY A 339 -22.64 -6.23 -1.29
C GLY A 339 -21.17 -6.01 -0.91
N GLN A 340 -20.27 -6.94 -1.22
CA GLN A 340 -18.90 -6.94 -0.69
C GLN A 340 -17.90 -6.35 -1.68
N ALA A 341 -17.25 -5.23 -1.37
CA ALA A 341 -16.15 -4.72 -2.18
C ALA A 341 -14.92 -5.64 -2.09
N GLY A 342 -14.14 -5.71 -3.17
CA GLY A 342 -12.88 -6.45 -3.20
C GLY A 342 -11.79 -5.77 -2.36
N SER A 343 -10.72 -6.48 -2.08
CA SER A 343 -9.57 -5.99 -1.32
C SER A 343 -8.43 -5.54 -2.22
N ILE A 344 -7.61 -4.61 -1.72
CA ILE A 344 -6.38 -4.17 -2.38
C ILE A 344 -5.18 -4.71 -1.59
N ASN A 345 -4.36 -5.52 -2.26
CA ASN A 345 -3.24 -6.22 -1.63
C ASN A 345 -1.94 -5.88 -2.35
N LEU A 346 -0.96 -5.36 -1.60
CA LEU A 346 0.37 -5.03 -2.09
C LEU A 346 1.40 -5.98 -1.45
N ASN A 347 2.08 -6.76 -2.29
CA ASN A 347 3.04 -7.80 -1.90
C ASN A 347 2.54 -8.74 -0.79
N PRO A 348 1.34 -9.35 -0.91
CA PRO A 348 0.75 -10.15 0.17
C PRO A 348 1.56 -11.41 0.55
N ALA A 349 2.40 -11.91 -0.34
CA ALA A 349 3.24 -13.09 -0.13
C ALA A 349 4.70 -12.88 -0.57
N ASP A 350 5.04 -11.64 -0.92
CA ASP A 350 6.37 -11.27 -1.41
C ASP A 350 7.07 -10.43 -0.33
N ASN A 351 8.33 -10.05 -0.56
CA ASN A 351 9.03 -9.13 0.36
C ASN A 351 8.33 -7.75 0.40
N PRO A 352 8.52 -6.96 1.47
CA PRO A 352 8.03 -5.59 1.50
C PRO A 352 8.51 -4.83 0.25
N ALA A 353 7.62 -4.08 -0.40
CA ALA A 353 8.06 -3.12 -1.40
C ALA A 353 9.03 -2.12 -0.77
N ALA A 354 10.05 -1.68 -1.48
CA ALA A 354 11.02 -0.73 -0.94
C ALA A 354 10.37 0.63 -0.69
N SER A 355 9.49 1.09 -1.59
CA SER A 355 8.81 2.37 -1.43
C SER A 355 7.45 2.42 -2.13
N VAL A 356 6.46 2.98 -1.44
CA VAL A 356 5.14 3.34 -1.96
C VAL A 356 4.95 4.85 -1.76
N SER A 357 4.67 5.58 -2.83
CA SER A 357 4.47 7.04 -2.81
C SER A 357 3.14 7.40 -3.45
N LEU A 358 2.27 8.08 -2.70
CA LEU A 358 0.99 8.61 -3.17
C LEU A 358 1.02 10.14 -3.13
N ASN A 359 0.72 10.78 -4.26
CA ASN A 359 0.67 12.23 -4.37
C ASN A 359 -0.65 12.68 -5.01
N ASN A 360 -1.51 13.38 -4.26
CA ASN A 360 -2.83 13.81 -4.73
C ASN A 360 -3.58 12.66 -5.43
N SER A 361 -3.57 11.48 -4.81
CA SER A 361 -4.03 10.22 -5.38
C SER A 361 -4.84 9.45 -4.37
N ARG A 362 -5.71 8.56 -4.85
CA ARG A 362 -6.57 7.76 -3.99
C ARG A 362 -6.34 6.27 -4.21
N ILE A 363 -6.22 5.53 -3.11
CA ILE A 363 -6.35 4.07 -3.08
C ILE A 363 -7.56 3.75 -2.22
N SER A 364 -8.58 3.09 -2.77
CA SER A 364 -9.83 2.89 -2.05
C SER A 364 -10.49 1.53 -2.23
N ALA A 365 -11.06 1.00 -1.15
CA ALA A 365 -11.85 -0.23 -1.12
C ALA A 365 -13.24 0.06 -0.54
N GLN A 366 -14.24 0.33 -1.39
CA GLN A 366 -15.45 1.05 -0.97
C GLN A 366 -16.76 0.34 -1.29
N ALA A 367 -17.72 0.45 -0.39
CA ALA A 367 -19.13 0.15 -0.64
C ALA A 367 -19.94 1.46 -0.66
N GLU A 368 -20.42 1.85 -1.83
CA GLU A 368 -20.93 3.20 -2.10
C GLU A 368 -22.39 3.42 -1.66
N ARG A 369 -23.17 2.36 -1.41
CA ARG A 369 -24.57 2.44 -0.99
C ARG A 369 -24.87 1.55 0.21
N GLU A 370 -26.04 1.76 0.81
CA GLU A 370 -26.55 0.93 1.90
C GLU A 370 -26.62 -0.55 1.50
N GLY A 371 -26.39 -1.43 2.48
CA GLY A 371 -26.26 -2.88 2.32
C GLY A 371 -24.88 -3.41 1.90
N GLY A 372 -23.87 -2.57 1.65
CA GLY A 372 -22.53 -3.03 1.26
C GLY A 372 -21.46 -3.07 2.37
N ASN A 373 -20.50 -3.99 2.23
CA ASN A 373 -19.31 -4.15 3.07
C ASN A 373 -18.10 -3.63 2.30
N ALA A 374 -17.26 -2.84 2.97
CA ALA A 374 -16.00 -2.42 2.37
C ALA A 374 -14.97 -3.56 2.37
N GLY A 375 -14.06 -3.53 1.40
CA GLY A 375 -12.94 -4.45 1.31
C GLY A 375 -11.74 -3.94 2.09
N GLY A 376 -10.78 -4.83 2.38
CA GLY A 376 -9.58 -4.46 3.12
C GLY A 376 -8.49 -3.86 2.23
N ILE A 377 -7.58 -3.10 2.83
CA ILE A 377 -6.37 -2.60 2.17
C ILE A 377 -5.16 -3.08 2.95
N ASN A 378 -4.34 -3.93 2.34
CA ASN A 378 -3.19 -4.56 2.99
C ASN A 378 -1.91 -4.18 2.25
N PHE A 379 -1.06 -3.37 2.88
CA PHE A 379 0.21 -2.94 2.32
C PHE A 379 1.36 -3.62 3.05
N HIS A 380 2.22 -4.27 2.28
CA HIS A 380 3.51 -4.75 2.74
C HIS A 380 4.64 -3.95 2.08
N THR A 381 5.17 -2.95 2.79
CA THR A 381 6.17 -2.00 2.26
C THR A 381 7.06 -1.46 3.37
N SER A 382 8.34 -1.20 3.07
CA SER A 382 9.32 -0.57 3.95
C SER A 382 9.09 0.93 4.10
N GLN A 383 8.73 1.63 3.02
CA GLN A 383 8.45 3.06 3.08
C GLN A 383 7.08 3.35 2.48
N LEU A 384 6.28 4.13 3.21
CA LEU A 384 5.00 4.64 2.72
C LEU A 384 4.95 6.16 2.93
N SER A 385 4.79 6.90 1.83
CA SER A 385 4.65 8.36 1.85
C SER A 385 3.36 8.79 1.16
N LEU A 386 2.56 9.60 1.86
CA LEU A 386 1.34 10.22 1.35
C LEU A 386 1.52 11.74 1.39
N ALA A 387 1.26 12.41 0.28
CA ALA A 387 1.39 13.86 0.15
C ALA A 387 0.28 14.50 -0.68
N ASN A 388 0.04 15.80 -0.45
CA ASN A 388 -0.83 16.66 -1.26
C ASN A 388 -2.27 16.13 -1.39
N ALA A 389 -2.98 15.89 -0.29
CA ALA A 389 -4.33 15.32 -0.27
C ALA A 389 -4.41 13.90 -0.88
N ALA A 390 -3.39 13.08 -0.63
CA ALA A 390 -3.50 11.65 -0.93
C ALA A 390 -4.42 10.94 0.07
N GLU A 391 -5.09 9.89 -0.37
CA GLU A 391 -6.06 9.15 0.43
C GLU A 391 -5.84 7.63 0.33
N ILE A 392 -5.86 6.94 1.48
CA ILE A 392 -6.08 5.49 1.58
C ILE A 392 -7.39 5.29 2.33
N LEU A 393 -8.40 4.71 1.68
CA LEU A 393 -9.77 4.72 2.19
C LEU A 393 -10.47 3.36 2.10
N ALA A 394 -10.93 2.84 3.23
CA ALA A 394 -11.82 1.68 3.27
C ALA A 394 -13.15 2.07 3.93
N SER A 395 -14.19 2.28 3.12
CA SER A 395 -15.42 2.94 3.60
C SER A 395 -16.71 2.25 3.14
N ASN A 396 -17.72 2.20 4.00
CA ASN A 396 -19.07 1.74 3.65
C ASN A 396 -20.16 2.70 4.14
N VAL A 397 -21.37 2.56 3.60
CA VAL A 397 -22.55 3.35 4.02
C VAL A 397 -23.45 2.56 4.98
N SER A 398 -23.32 1.23 5.01
CA SER A 398 -24.33 0.33 5.58
C SER A 398 -24.08 -0.14 7.02
N ALA A 399 -25.08 -0.81 7.60
CA ALA A 399 -25.05 -1.52 8.89
C ALA A 399 -24.01 -2.67 9.00
N ASN A 400 -23.33 -3.02 7.91
CA ASN A 400 -22.38 -4.14 7.89
C ASN A 400 -20.94 -3.70 8.20
N LEU A 401 -20.01 -4.65 8.19
CA LEU A 401 -18.60 -4.45 8.51
C LEU A 401 -17.88 -3.63 7.42
N GLY A 402 -17.10 -2.64 7.87
CA GLY A 402 -16.11 -1.92 7.11
C GLY A 402 -14.83 -2.75 6.94
N GLY A 403 -14.00 -2.37 5.97
CA GLY A 403 -12.75 -3.03 5.69
C GLY A 403 -11.60 -2.46 6.51
N ASP A 404 -10.69 -3.33 6.95
CA ASP A 404 -9.51 -2.92 7.70
C ASP A 404 -8.42 -2.38 6.78
N ILE A 405 -7.60 -1.47 7.29
CA ILE A 405 -6.37 -0.99 6.65
C ILE A 405 -5.18 -1.49 7.46
N ASN A 406 -4.35 -2.34 6.86
CA ASN A 406 -3.17 -2.92 7.48
C ASN A 406 -1.91 -2.45 6.76
N LEU A 407 -1.08 -1.67 7.45
CA LEU A 407 0.20 -1.17 6.96
C LEU A 407 1.34 -1.86 7.71
N LEU A 408 1.96 -2.85 7.05
CA LEU A 408 2.87 -3.81 7.67
C LEU A 408 4.24 -3.81 6.99
N GLY A 409 5.28 -4.16 7.77
CA GLY A 409 6.65 -4.23 7.27
C GLY A 409 7.28 -2.86 7.00
N LEU A 410 6.71 -1.80 7.57
CA LEU A 410 7.22 -0.44 7.43
C LEU A 410 8.49 -0.28 8.26
N ASP A 411 9.41 0.50 7.73
CA ASP A 411 10.43 1.20 8.48
C ASP A 411 9.88 2.59 8.83
N THR A 412 9.36 3.30 7.81
CA THR A 412 8.85 4.66 7.97
C THR A 412 7.49 4.87 7.32
N LEU A 413 6.58 5.52 8.06
CA LEU A 413 5.35 6.11 7.52
C LEU A 413 5.44 7.63 7.55
N GLU A 414 5.19 8.28 6.42
CA GLU A 414 5.08 9.74 6.29
C GLU A 414 3.71 10.10 5.69
N VAL A 415 2.94 10.91 6.42
CA VAL A 415 1.63 11.39 5.96
C VAL A 415 1.60 12.90 6.08
N THR A 416 1.65 13.60 4.94
CA THR A 416 1.64 15.06 4.87
C THR A 416 0.42 15.55 4.12
N GLU A 417 -0.45 16.31 4.81
CA GLU A 417 -1.69 16.87 4.26
C GLU A 417 -2.57 15.79 3.59
N SER A 418 -2.60 14.59 4.15
CA SER A 418 -3.17 13.39 3.52
C SER A 418 -3.86 12.49 4.55
N LEU A 419 -4.76 11.62 4.11
CA LEU A 419 -5.65 10.86 5.00
C LEU A 419 -5.53 9.35 4.81
N ILE A 420 -5.46 8.62 5.91
CA ILE A 420 -5.69 7.17 5.96
C ILE A 420 -6.95 6.96 6.79
N SER A 421 -8.00 6.39 6.18
CA SER A 421 -9.28 6.31 6.87
C SER A 421 -10.05 5.02 6.64
N THR A 422 -10.62 4.52 7.73
CA THR A 422 -11.74 3.59 7.71
C THR A 422 -13.00 4.33 8.14
N SER A 423 -14.11 4.19 7.42
CA SER A 423 -15.33 4.91 7.78
C SER A 423 -16.63 4.17 7.48
N THR A 424 -17.64 4.47 8.28
CA THR A 424 -19.02 4.01 8.08
C THR A 424 -20.04 5.11 8.36
N GLN A 425 -21.29 4.94 7.93
CA GLN A 425 -22.39 5.78 8.40
C GLN A 425 -23.10 5.10 9.57
N THR A 426 -23.80 3.98 9.30
CA THR A 426 -24.68 3.31 10.26
C THR A 426 -24.15 1.96 10.79
N GLY A 427 -23.07 1.41 10.21
CA GLY A 427 -22.52 0.09 10.54
C GLY A 427 -21.33 0.11 11.46
N GLN A 428 -20.41 -0.84 11.26
CA GLN A 428 -19.14 -0.89 11.99
C GLN A 428 -18.01 -0.54 11.05
N ALA A 429 -17.24 0.51 11.31
CA ALA A 429 -16.06 0.82 10.53
C ALA A 429 -14.94 -0.20 10.80
N GLY A 430 -14.07 -0.42 9.80
CA GLY A 430 -12.87 -1.24 9.97
C GLY A 430 -11.84 -0.55 10.87
N SER A 431 -10.79 -1.27 11.22
CA SER A 431 -9.67 -0.74 12.02
C SER A 431 -8.47 -0.36 11.15
N VAL A 432 -7.64 0.55 11.65
CA VAL A 432 -6.35 0.89 11.02
C VAL A 432 -5.22 0.35 11.90
N THR A 433 -4.33 -0.43 11.30
CA THR A 433 -3.12 -0.96 11.96
C THR A 433 -1.88 -0.47 11.25
N VAL A 434 -0.96 0.18 11.99
CA VAL A 434 0.33 0.65 11.50
C VAL A 434 1.45 0.03 12.31
N LYS A 435 2.36 -0.69 11.66
CA LYS A 435 3.55 -1.29 12.29
C LYS A 435 4.81 -0.85 11.57
N ALA A 436 5.51 0.11 12.16
CA ALA A 436 6.76 0.66 11.66
C ALA A 436 7.95 0.32 12.58
N SER A 437 9.10 0.01 11.98
CA SER A 437 10.32 -0.37 12.70
C SER A 437 11.16 0.84 13.13
N ASP A 438 10.99 2.01 12.50
CA ASP A 438 11.71 3.24 12.81
C ASP A 438 10.77 4.37 13.27
N SER A 439 9.86 4.84 12.41
CA SER A 439 9.04 6.02 12.74
C SER A 439 7.71 6.16 12.01
N VAL A 440 6.78 6.88 12.65
CA VAL A 440 5.52 7.37 12.07
C VAL A 440 5.49 8.88 12.20
N ASN A 441 5.38 9.59 11.07
CA ASN A 441 5.39 11.04 10.99
C ASN A 441 4.10 11.53 10.31
N LEU A 442 3.25 12.22 11.06
CA LEU A 442 1.98 12.76 10.58
C LEU A 442 2.02 14.28 10.64
N SER A 443 1.72 14.94 9.52
CA SER A 443 1.61 16.40 9.41
C SER A 443 0.30 16.77 8.71
N GLY A 444 -0.54 17.54 9.38
CA GLY A 444 -1.84 17.97 8.86
C GLY A 444 -1.77 19.34 8.18
N THR A 445 -2.92 20.01 8.13
CA THR A 445 -3.04 21.43 7.82
C THR A 445 -3.64 22.16 9.04
N LEU A 446 -3.07 23.30 9.41
CA LEU A 446 -3.54 24.09 10.57
C LEU A 446 -4.95 24.66 10.38
N THR A 447 -5.46 24.75 9.15
CA THR A 447 -6.75 25.40 8.86
C THR A 447 -7.94 24.45 8.88
N ASN A 448 -7.75 23.17 8.56
CA ASN A 448 -8.85 22.22 8.35
C ASN A 448 -8.57 20.82 8.94
N GLY A 449 -7.44 20.59 9.62
CA GLY A 449 -7.12 19.29 10.24
C GLY A 449 -7.08 18.11 9.27
N SER A 450 -6.90 18.36 7.96
CA SER A 450 -7.25 17.44 6.86
C SER A 450 -6.28 16.28 6.64
N GLY A 451 -5.51 15.89 7.67
CA GLY A 451 -4.55 14.80 7.51
C GLY A 451 -4.29 14.02 8.78
N GLY A 452 -4.00 12.74 8.59
CA GLY A 452 -3.73 11.79 9.67
C GLY A 452 -4.41 10.45 9.46
N ILE A 453 -4.75 9.79 10.57
CA ILE A 453 -5.30 8.44 10.60
C ILE A 453 -6.66 8.46 11.32
N VAL A 454 -7.71 8.03 10.65
CA VAL A 454 -9.08 8.18 11.16
C VAL A 454 -9.87 6.88 11.03
N ALA A 455 -10.45 6.40 12.12
CA ALA A 455 -11.50 5.39 12.09
C ALA A 455 -12.81 6.01 12.60
N GLU A 456 -13.83 6.14 11.75
CA GLU A 456 -15.03 6.91 12.10
C GLU A 456 -16.37 6.30 11.71
N ALA A 457 -17.43 6.69 12.43
CA ALA A 457 -18.82 6.41 12.13
C ALA A 457 -19.67 7.69 12.29
N THR A 458 -20.47 8.04 11.28
CA THR A 458 -21.14 9.36 11.27
C THR A 458 -22.62 9.38 11.64
N ASP A 459 -23.35 8.26 11.48
CA ASP A 459 -24.81 8.19 11.67
C ASP A 459 -25.22 7.08 12.63
N GLY A 460 -24.63 7.09 13.83
CA GLY A 460 -24.94 6.16 14.91
C GLY A 460 -24.27 4.78 14.81
N GLY A 461 -23.43 4.57 13.79
CA GLY A 461 -22.59 3.38 13.67
C GLY A 461 -21.52 3.26 14.76
N SER A 462 -20.78 2.17 14.78
CA SER A 462 -19.60 1.99 15.63
C SER A 462 -18.32 2.25 14.85
N ALA A 463 -17.39 3.03 15.41
CA ALA A 463 -16.08 3.21 14.79
C ALA A 463 -15.16 2.01 15.09
N GLY A 464 -14.21 1.75 14.19
CA GLY A 464 -13.15 0.77 14.43
C GLY A 464 -12.05 1.30 15.33
N ASN A 465 -11.00 0.50 15.52
CA ASN A 465 -9.85 0.87 16.34
C ASN A 465 -8.73 1.47 15.48
N VAL A 466 -7.83 2.20 16.13
CA VAL A 466 -6.54 2.60 15.53
C VAL A 466 -5.42 2.05 16.41
N GLU A 467 -4.51 1.28 15.80
CA GLU A 467 -3.32 0.72 16.45
C GLU A 467 -2.06 1.21 15.73
N ILE A 468 -1.16 1.88 16.47
CA ILE A 468 0.12 2.37 15.95
C ILE A 468 1.26 1.80 16.79
N THR A 469 2.23 1.16 16.14
CA THR A 469 3.48 0.69 16.77
C THR A 469 4.67 1.24 16.01
N ALA A 470 5.52 2.04 16.66
CA ALA A 470 6.77 2.54 16.11
C ALA A 470 7.69 3.10 17.20
N PRO A 471 9.03 3.00 17.13
CA PRO A 471 9.90 3.62 18.11
C PRO A 471 9.69 5.13 18.28
N LEU A 472 9.46 5.85 17.18
CA LEU A 472 9.21 7.30 17.21
C LEU A 472 7.89 7.63 16.52
N VAL A 473 7.00 8.34 17.22
CA VAL A 473 5.76 8.88 16.64
C VAL A 473 5.75 10.40 16.77
N ASN A 474 5.66 11.09 15.63
CA ASN A 474 5.54 12.54 15.56
C ASN A 474 4.19 12.91 14.93
N ILE A 475 3.38 13.70 15.64
CA ILE A 475 2.10 14.19 15.14
C ILE A 475 2.10 15.70 15.27
N GLN A 476 2.07 16.38 14.13
CA GLN A 476 2.32 17.81 14.07
C GLN A 476 1.39 18.57 13.13
N ASN A 477 1.36 19.90 13.27
CA ASN A 477 0.71 20.84 12.34
C ASN A 477 -0.79 20.55 12.10
N GLY A 478 -1.53 20.18 13.15
CA GLY A 478 -2.96 19.85 13.04
C GLY A 478 -3.24 18.43 12.56
N ALA A 479 -2.23 17.54 12.49
CA ALA A 479 -2.47 16.13 12.22
C ALA A 479 -3.29 15.47 13.33
N GLN A 480 -4.18 14.55 12.93
CA GLN A 480 -5.09 13.88 13.85
C GLN A 480 -4.95 12.36 13.77
N VAL A 481 -4.95 11.70 14.93
CA VAL A 481 -5.23 10.26 15.04
C VAL A 481 -6.52 10.13 15.81
N THR A 482 -7.56 9.66 15.13
CA THR A 482 -8.94 9.78 15.62
C THR A 482 -9.69 8.47 15.53
N VAL A 483 -10.38 8.12 16.61
CA VAL A 483 -11.47 7.14 16.63
C VAL A 483 -12.77 7.86 17.01
N SER A 484 -13.77 7.93 16.13
CA SER A 484 -14.92 8.82 16.36
C SER A 484 -16.26 8.24 15.95
N SER A 485 -17.24 8.28 16.85
CA SER A 485 -18.65 8.06 16.56
C SER A 485 -19.52 9.00 17.40
N PRO A 486 -19.79 10.24 16.93
CA PRO A 486 -20.50 11.25 17.72
C PRO A 486 -21.96 10.90 18.06
N SER A 487 -22.56 9.95 17.34
CA SER A 487 -23.93 9.47 17.59
C SER A 487 -24.00 7.98 17.95
N GLY A 488 -22.84 7.34 18.11
CA GLY A 488 -22.72 5.91 18.40
C GLY A 488 -21.48 5.61 19.24
N GLN A 489 -20.98 4.38 19.17
CA GLN A 489 -19.83 3.95 19.99
C GLN A 489 -18.53 4.05 19.19
N ALA A 490 -17.55 4.83 19.64
CA ALA A 490 -16.22 4.80 19.04
C ALA A 490 -15.42 3.56 19.48
N GLY A 491 -14.45 3.16 18.64
CA GLY A 491 -13.43 2.17 18.99
C GLY A 491 -12.35 2.77 19.88
N ASN A 492 -11.27 2.03 20.12
CA ASN A 492 -10.16 2.48 20.95
C ASN A 492 -8.95 2.88 20.11
N LEU A 493 -8.14 3.79 20.66
CA LEU A 493 -6.85 4.19 20.12
C LEU A 493 -5.76 3.57 20.99
N SER A 494 -4.88 2.76 20.39
CA SER A 494 -3.69 2.21 21.06
C SER A 494 -2.42 2.65 20.34
N LEU A 495 -1.47 3.20 21.09
CA LEU A 495 -0.18 3.64 20.57
C LEU A 495 0.95 3.07 21.43
N THR A 496 1.86 2.34 20.79
CA THR A 496 3.07 1.80 21.40
C THR A 496 4.30 2.43 20.75
N ALA A 497 5.08 3.16 21.52
CA ALA A 497 6.28 3.83 21.02
C ALA A 497 7.39 3.95 22.06
N ASN A 498 8.58 4.41 21.68
CA ASN A 498 9.56 4.87 22.65
C ASN A 498 9.29 6.34 23.00
N ILE A 499 9.06 7.15 21.97
CA ILE A 499 8.83 8.59 22.10
C ILE A 499 7.60 8.98 21.30
N LEU A 500 6.71 9.74 21.93
CA LEU A 500 5.58 10.40 21.28
C LEU A 500 5.74 11.92 21.40
N ASN A 501 5.76 12.60 20.25
CA ASN A 501 5.80 14.06 20.15
C ASN A 501 4.49 14.57 19.54
N LEU A 502 3.76 15.40 20.30
CA LEU A 502 2.61 16.16 19.80
C LEU A 502 2.99 17.64 19.70
N ASN A 503 2.76 18.25 18.53
CA ASN A 503 3.02 19.66 18.26
C ASN A 503 1.93 20.26 17.37
N TRP A 504 0.91 20.92 17.93
CA TRP A 504 -0.40 21.07 17.29
C TRP A 504 -1.00 19.72 16.87
N GLY A 505 -0.59 18.61 17.51
CA GLY A 505 -1.04 17.26 17.18
C GLY A 505 -2.20 16.85 18.06
N GLN A 506 -3.09 16.00 17.52
CA GLN A 506 -4.29 15.56 18.25
C GLN A 506 -4.42 14.03 18.24
N LEU A 507 -4.65 13.45 19.42
CA LEU A 507 -5.12 12.08 19.62
C LEU A 507 -6.53 12.16 20.18
N THR A 508 -7.54 11.71 19.43
CA THR A 508 -8.94 11.88 19.85
C THR A 508 -9.73 10.57 19.77
N ALA A 509 -10.58 10.38 20.77
CA ALA A 509 -11.48 9.25 20.92
C ALA A 509 -12.85 9.79 21.35
N ILE A 510 -13.80 9.87 20.42
CA ILE A 510 -15.08 10.56 20.62
C ILE A 510 -16.23 9.56 20.55
N THR A 511 -16.91 9.34 21.66
CA THR A 511 -18.15 8.54 21.71
C THR A 511 -19.33 9.46 21.96
N GLY A 512 -20.49 9.15 21.36
CA GLY A 512 -21.72 9.84 21.71
C GLY A 512 -22.96 8.96 21.62
N GLY A 513 -24.12 9.61 21.55
CA GLY A 513 -25.41 8.96 21.43
C GLY A 513 -26.36 9.21 22.60
N ASN A 514 -27.56 8.63 22.48
CA ASN A 514 -28.69 8.88 23.37
C ASN A 514 -28.79 7.90 24.55
N GLY A 515 -27.69 7.23 24.94
CA GLY A 515 -27.68 6.22 26.00
C GLY A 515 -26.39 6.20 26.82
N PRO A 516 -26.24 5.31 27.80
CA PRO A 516 -25.00 5.16 28.55
C PRO A 516 -24.00 4.32 27.75
N GLN A 517 -23.61 4.79 26.56
CA GLN A 517 -22.50 4.19 25.82
C GLN A 517 -21.22 4.23 26.68
N GLN A 518 -20.35 3.23 26.51
CA GLN A 518 -19.01 3.26 27.09
C GLN A 518 -18.13 4.19 26.26
N GLY A 519 -17.39 5.08 26.92
CA GLY A 519 -16.44 5.95 26.25
C GLY A 519 -15.32 5.18 25.59
N ALA A 520 -14.84 5.72 24.46
CA ALA A 520 -13.71 5.19 23.73
C ALA A 520 -12.40 5.47 24.46
N ASN A 521 -11.52 4.46 24.58
CA ASN A 521 -10.31 4.60 25.39
C ASN A 521 -9.10 4.93 24.53
N ILE A 522 -8.17 5.67 25.13
CA ILE A 522 -6.84 5.95 24.59
C ILE A 522 -5.82 5.25 25.49
N ASN A 523 -5.03 4.34 24.92
CA ASN A 523 -3.94 3.65 25.61
C ASN A 523 -2.60 4.03 24.98
N LEU A 524 -1.72 4.68 25.74
CA LEU A 524 -0.39 5.08 25.32
C LEU A 524 0.64 4.29 26.14
N GLU A 525 1.37 3.41 25.48
CA GLU A 525 2.48 2.66 26.06
C GLU A 525 3.79 3.17 25.48
N LEU A 526 4.50 3.98 26.26
CA LEU A 526 5.68 4.70 25.84
C LEU A 526 6.90 4.16 26.60
N ALA A 527 7.99 3.85 25.91
CA ALA A 527 9.22 3.44 26.60
C ALA A 527 9.82 4.62 27.37
N ASP A 528 10.02 5.76 26.72
CA ASP A 528 10.92 6.82 27.21
C ASP A 528 10.23 8.16 27.47
N ALA A 529 9.43 8.68 26.54
CA ALA A 529 8.96 10.06 26.67
C ALA A 529 7.63 10.39 25.97
N LEU A 530 6.91 11.34 26.58
CA LEU A 530 5.79 12.05 25.98
C LEU A 530 6.06 13.56 26.03
N PHE A 531 6.00 14.20 24.86
CA PHE A 531 6.11 15.64 24.72
C PHE A 531 4.82 16.23 24.16
N LEU A 532 4.21 17.16 24.89
CA LEU A 532 3.09 17.98 24.42
C LEU A 532 3.56 19.41 24.18
N SER A 533 3.29 19.94 23.00
CA SER A 533 3.66 21.32 22.63
C SER A 533 2.61 21.98 21.76
N ASN A 534 2.53 23.31 21.81
CA ASN A 534 1.71 24.15 20.94
C ASN A 534 0.25 23.63 20.77
N GLU A 535 -0.61 23.80 21.78
CA GLU A 535 -2.04 23.43 21.71
C GLU A 535 -2.30 21.96 21.31
N SER A 536 -1.48 21.03 21.80
CA SER A 536 -1.67 19.60 21.51
C SER A 536 -2.76 18.99 22.39
N LEU A 537 -3.48 18.00 21.87
CA LEU A 537 -4.65 17.43 22.53
C LEU A 537 -4.57 15.90 22.62
N ILE A 538 -4.86 15.36 23.80
CA ILE A 538 -5.20 13.95 24.00
C ILE A 538 -6.61 13.90 24.62
N SER A 539 -7.62 13.50 23.86
CA SER A 539 -9.02 13.60 24.30
C SER A 539 -9.80 12.29 24.11
N ALA A 540 -10.41 11.79 25.18
CA ALA A 540 -11.35 10.67 25.22
C ALA A 540 -12.75 11.16 25.64
N GLU A 541 -13.21 12.23 25.00
CA GLU A 541 -14.45 12.93 25.36
C GLU A 541 -15.72 12.20 24.92
N ALA A 542 -16.79 12.39 25.70
CA ALA A 542 -18.12 11.87 25.42
C ALA A 542 -19.17 12.97 25.24
N ILE A 543 -20.00 12.82 24.20
CA ILE A 543 -21.07 13.75 23.82
C ILE A 543 -22.44 13.19 24.25
N GLY A 544 -23.38 14.05 24.64
CA GLY A 544 -24.72 13.63 25.03
C GLY A 544 -24.71 12.80 26.32
N GLU A 545 -25.45 11.69 26.36
CA GLU A 545 -25.60 10.87 27.57
C GLU A 545 -24.48 9.82 27.74
N ALA A 546 -23.51 9.79 26.82
CA ALA A 546 -22.40 8.85 26.85
C ALA A 546 -21.43 9.14 28.01
N ASN A 547 -20.77 8.09 28.52
CA ASN A 547 -19.74 8.24 29.54
C ASN A 547 -18.38 8.55 28.91
N GLY A 548 -17.59 9.40 29.55
CA GLY A 548 -16.22 9.73 29.16
C GLY A 548 -15.35 8.48 29.07
N GLY A 549 -14.46 8.45 28.08
CA GLY A 549 -13.52 7.36 27.87
C GLY A 549 -12.34 7.42 28.83
N ASN A 550 -11.63 6.30 29.00
CA ASN A 550 -10.43 6.28 29.83
C ASN A 550 -9.19 6.61 29.01
N ILE A 551 -8.29 7.38 29.60
CA ILE A 551 -6.96 7.66 29.07
C ILE A 551 -5.94 7.01 29.99
N THR A 552 -5.11 6.14 29.43
CA THR A 552 -3.99 5.52 30.14
C THR A 552 -2.69 5.90 29.45
N ILE A 553 -1.76 6.49 30.21
CA ILE A 553 -0.44 6.90 29.74
C ILE A 553 0.61 6.23 30.62
N ASN A 554 1.33 5.26 30.06
CA ASN A 554 2.37 4.53 30.77
C ASN A 554 3.73 4.83 30.16
N LEU A 555 4.62 5.44 30.95
CA LEU A 555 6.04 5.54 30.62
C LEU A 555 6.80 4.40 31.31
N LEU A 556 7.25 3.43 30.52
CA LEU A 556 7.72 2.13 31.00
C LEU A 556 9.17 2.16 31.52
N SER A 557 10.02 3.06 31.01
CA SER A 557 11.41 3.23 31.44
C SER A 557 11.48 3.87 32.83
N ASP A 558 12.44 3.47 33.65
CA ASP A 558 12.75 4.12 34.93
C ASP A 558 13.11 5.60 34.77
N GLN A 559 13.52 6.02 33.57
CA GLN A 559 13.81 7.42 33.21
C GLN A 559 12.69 8.06 32.39
N GLY A 560 11.51 7.43 32.36
CA GLY A 560 10.37 7.86 31.58
C GLY A 560 9.87 9.26 31.98
N ILE A 561 9.89 10.21 31.05
CA ILE A 561 9.53 11.62 31.30
C ILE A 561 8.31 12.10 30.51
N PHE A 562 7.40 12.78 31.20
CA PHE A 562 6.31 13.52 30.56
C PHE A 562 6.60 15.01 30.65
N VAL A 563 6.62 15.71 29.51
CA VAL A 563 6.74 17.17 29.46
C VAL A 563 5.65 17.79 28.61
N ALA A 564 4.84 18.68 29.20
CA ALA A 564 4.03 19.64 28.45
C ALA A 564 4.71 21.01 28.47
N LEU A 565 5.00 21.56 27.28
CA LEU A 565 5.57 22.90 27.15
C LEU A 565 4.50 23.96 27.40
N PRO A 566 4.86 25.14 27.94
CA PRO A 566 3.91 26.23 28.14
C PRO A 566 3.18 26.59 26.84
N ALA A 567 1.90 26.96 26.98
CA ALA A 567 1.08 27.41 25.86
C ALA A 567 1.78 28.52 25.05
N THR A 568 1.88 28.31 23.74
CA THR A 568 2.34 29.33 22.79
C THR A 568 1.18 30.04 22.10
N GLY A 569 -0.05 29.51 22.21
CA GLY A 569 -1.26 30.03 21.59
C GLY A 569 -2.34 30.40 22.61
N GLU A 570 -3.59 30.48 22.16
CA GLU A 570 -4.74 30.86 23.00
C GLU A 570 -5.15 29.71 23.94
N ASN A 571 -4.89 28.47 23.52
CA ASN A 571 -5.15 27.27 24.33
C ASN A 571 -3.86 26.69 24.91
N GLY A 572 -3.96 25.87 25.95
CA GLY A 572 -2.88 25.01 26.38
C GLY A 572 -2.89 23.65 25.69
N SER A 573 -1.95 22.80 26.07
CA SER A 573 -1.95 21.39 25.72
C SER A 573 -2.66 20.58 26.79
N ASP A 574 -3.74 19.90 26.41
CA ASP A 574 -4.70 19.34 27.36
C ASP A 574 -4.85 17.82 27.23
N ILE A 575 -5.19 17.20 28.36
CA ILE A 575 -5.62 15.80 28.44
C ILE A 575 -7.06 15.77 28.98
N ILE A 576 -8.00 15.30 28.16
CA ILE A 576 -9.43 15.48 28.40
C ILE A 576 -10.16 14.13 28.37
N ALA A 577 -10.85 13.77 29.44
CA ALA A 577 -11.72 12.59 29.53
C ALA A 577 -13.13 12.99 29.97
N LYS A 578 -13.63 14.10 29.43
CA LYS A 578 -14.89 14.73 29.83
C LYS A 578 -16.12 13.99 29.33
N ALA A 579 -17.25 14.29 29.96
CA ALA A 579 -18.58 13.91 29.47
C ALA A 579 -19.59 15.06 29.67
N GLU A 580 -20.52 15.22 28.74
CA GLU A 580 -21.62 16.18 28.87
C GLU A 580 -22.68 15.67 29.88
N GLY A 581 -23.48 14.67 29.49
CA GLY A 581 -24.56 14.07 30.28
C GLY A 581 -24.14 12.88 31.14
N GLY A 582 -23.22 12.04 30.62
CA GLY A 582 -22.73 10.85 31.32
C GLY A 582 -21.66 11.13 32.38
N ASN A 583 -21.12 10.09 32.99
CA ASN A 583 -20.01 10.26 33.95
C ASN A 583 -18.70 10.55 33.23
N GLY A 584 -17.84 11.39 33.82
CA GLY A 584 -16.49 11.62 33.33
C GLY A 584 -15.63 10.35 33.40
N GLY A 585 -14.62 10.27 32.52
CA GLY A 585 -13.75 9.12 32.38
C GLY A 585 -12.65 9.01 33.43
N ARG A 586 -11.78 8.01 33.30
CA ARG A 586 -10.57 7.89 34.13
C ARG A 586 -9.33 8.32 33.36
N ILE A 587 -8.48 9.13 33.99
CA ILE A 587 -7.15 9.45 33.48
C ILE A 587 -6.11 8.86 34.43
N ASP A 588 -5.37 7.86 33.97
CA ASP A 588 -4.26 7.24 34.71
C ASP A 588 -2.95 7.55 34.00
N ILE A 589 -2.05 8.29 34.67
CA ILE A 589 -0.72 8.64 34.17
C ILE A 589 0.34 8.03 35.08
N THR A 590 1.21 7.22 34.50
CA THR A 590 2.38 6.66 35.19
C THR A 590 3.65 7.20 34.56
N SER A 591 4.42 7.99 35.32
CA SER A 591 5.70 8.55 34.91
C SER A 591 6.76 8.33 35.99
N ASN A 592 7.86 7.68 35.63
CA ASN A 592 8.88 7.29 36.62
C ASN A 592 9.83 8.45 36.98
N LEU A 593 10.20 9.30 36.01
CA LEU A 593 11.07 10.45 36.28
C LEU A 593 10.28 11.69 36.76
N GLY A 594 9.10 11.95 36.17
CA GLY A 594 8.25 13.06 36.57
C GLY A 594 7.31 13.59 35.48
N LEU A 595 6.24 14.24 35.94
CA LEU A 595 5.25 14.96 35.14
C LEU A 595 5.51 16.47 35.24
N TYR A 596 5.79 17.13 34.11
CA TYR A 596 6.15 18.55 34.09
C TYR A 596 5.25 19.38 33.17
N GLY A 597 4.89 20.59 33.64
CA GLY A 597 4.24 21.62 32.82
C GLY A 597 2.77 21.37 32.50
N ILE A 598 2.13 20.40 33.15
CA ILE A 598 0.69 20.11 33.07
C ILE A 598 0.17 19.80 34.47
N GLN A 599 -1.06 20.18 34.79
CA GLN A 599 -1.65 19.99 36.11
C GLN A 599 -3.13 19.61 36.03
N GLU A 600 -3.67 19.02 37.09
CA GLU A 600 -5.11 18.83 37.21
C GLU A 600 -5.83 20.20 37.22
N GLY A 601 -6.81 20.34 36.34
CA GLY A 601 -7.48 21.62 36.09
C GLY A 601 -8.69 21.47 35.18
N LYS A 602 -9.53 22.50 35.14
CA LYS A 602 -10.60 22.54 34.14
C LYS A 602 -10.01 23.02 32.82
N ALA A 603 -10.06 22.18 31.78
CA ALA A 603 -9.69 22.57 30.43
C ALA A 603 -10.75 23.58 29.93
N ILE A 604 -10.37 24.86 29.82
CA ILE A 604 -11.23 25.97 29.41
C ILE A 604 -10.60 26.63 28.19
N ASP A 605 -11.33 26.65 27.08
CA ASP A 605 -10.88 27.32 25.86
C ASP A 605 -10.42 28.77 26.13
N GLY A 606 -9.23 29.11 25.65
CA GLY A 606 -8.64 30.45 25.77
C GLY A 606 -7.93 30.72 27.10
N ASN A 607 -7.82 29.75 28.02
CA ASN A 607 -7.15 29.95 29.31
C ASN A 607 -5.61 29.87 29.21
N GLY A 608 -5.07 29.33 28.11
CA GLY A 608 -3.63 29.15 27.88
C GLY A 608 -2.94 28.25 28.91
N THR A 609 -3.66 27.38 29.63
CA THR A 609 -3.08 26.47 30.62
C THR A 609 -3.14 25.04 30.13
N ASN A 610 -2.12 24.25 30.48
CA ASN A 610 -2.08 22.83 30.18
C ASN A 610 -2.81 22.08 31.30
N ASP A 611 -3.98 21.53 31.00
CA ASP A 611 -4.89 20.97 32.00
C ASP A 611 -5.17 19.47 31.79
N ILE A 612 -5.34 18.75 32.90
CA ILE A 612 -5.85 17.37 32.95
C ILE A 612 -7.27 17.42 33.50
N ASP A 613 -8.24 17.04 32.69
CA ASP A 613 -9.66 17.22 33.00
C ASP A 613 -10.49 15.96 32.72
N ALA A 614 -11.03 15.35 33.79
CA ALA A 614 -11.94 14.22 33.74
C ALA A 614 -13.36 14.58 34.21
N SER A 615 -13.73 15.86 34.17
CA SER A 615 -15.01 16.34 34.72
C SER A 615 -16.24 15.90 33.89
N SER A 616 -17.42 16.08 34.49
CA SER A 616 -18.70 15.94 33.79
C SER A 616 -19.60 17.13 34.11
N ASP A 617 -20.39 17.57 33.14
CA ASP A 617 -21.30 18.72 33.30
C ASP A 617 -22.56 18.35 34.09
N PHE A 618 -23.20 17.22 33.75
CA PHE A 618 -24.43 16.77 34.40
C PHE A 618 -24.30 15.43 35.16
N GLY A 619 -23.24 14.67 34.90
CA GLY A 619 -22.93 13.40 35.55
C GLY A 619 -21.94 13.53 36.71
N ILE A 620 -21.34 12.41 37.10
CA ILE A 620 -20.30 12.37 38.13
C ILE A 620 -18.94 12.61 37.47
N SER A 621 -18.16 13.55 38.00
CA SER A 621 -16.77 13.74 37.57
C SER A 621 -15.96 12.46 37.73
N GLY A 622 -15.12 12.21 36.74
CA GLY A 622 -14.19 11.10 36.69
C GLY A 622 -13.04 11.17 37.68
N GLN A 623 -12.10 10.24 37.55
CA GLN A 623 -10.95 10.11 38.44
C GLN A 623 -9.64 10.38 37.69
N ILE A 624 -8.77 11.17 38.30
CA ILE A 624 -7.41 11.41 37.82
C ILE A 624 -6.43 10.76 38.80
N THR A 625 -5.56 9.88 38.31
CA THR A 625 -4.49 9.23 39.09
C THR A 625 -3.16 9.53 38.44
N ILE A 626 -2.24 10.16 39.19
CA ILE A 626 -0.87 10.41 38.74
C ILE A 626 0.08 9.61 39.62
N ASN A 627 0.64 8.55 39.06
CA ASN A 627 1.64 7.72 39.69
C ASN A 627 3.02 8.23 39.28
N SER A 628 3.73 8.86 40.22
CA SER A 628 5.16 9.10 40.08
C SER A 628 5.91 8.17 41.02
N LEU A 629 6.82 7.35 40.48
CA LEU A 629 7.80 6.62 41.29
C LEU A 629 8.85 7.63 41.73
N ALA A 630 8.48 8.50 42.68
CA ALA A 630 9.36 9.56 43.16
C ALA A 630 10.68 8.95 43.65
N ILE A 631 11.77 9.26 42.96
CA ILE A 631 13.10 9.26 43.58
C ILE A 631 13.04 10.42 44.58
N ASP A 632 12.76 10.10 45.84
CA ASP A 632 12.79 11.05 46.96
C ASP A 632 14.20 11.66 47.06
N PRO A 633 14.42 12.93 46.65
CA PRO A 633 15.74 13.55 46.68
C PRO A 633 16.23 13.77 48.13
N SER A 634 15.33 13.68 49.13
CA SER A 634 15.69 13.81 50.53
C SER A 634 16.45 12.59 51.06
N GLN A 635 16.39 11.45 50.38
CA GLN A 635 17.22 10.27 50.70
C GLN A 635 18.71 10.49 50.40
N GLY A 636 19.07 11.55 49.65
CA GLY A 636 20.45 11.98 49.39
C GLY A 636 20.97 13.06 50.36
N LEU A 637 20.12 13.61 51.21
CA LEU A 637 20.52 14.58 52.22
C LEU A 637 20.87 13.84 53.52
N SER A 638 22.13 13.42 53.64
CA SER A 638 22.70 13.19 54.97
C SER A 638 22.57 14.51 55.75
N GLU A 639 21.70 14.55 56.76
CA GLU A 639 21.70 15.66 57.72
C GLU A 639 23.12 15.82 58.26
N LEU A 640 23.70 17.00 58.06
CA LEU A 640 24.93 17.36 58.78
C LEU A 640 24.57 17.42 60.27
N PRO A 641 25.34 16.78 61.17
CA PRO A 641 25.07 16.81 62.60
C PRO A 641 25.02 18.26 63.08
N ILE A 642 23.85 18.72 63.53
CA ILE A 642 23.74 19.96 64.30
C ILE A 642 24.09 19.61 65.74
N ASP A 643 25.37 19.33 66.00
CA ASP A 643 25.90 19.50 67.35
C ASP A 643 26.08 21.00 67.57
N THR A 644 25.04 21.63 68.11
CA THR A 644 25.19 22.95 68.71
C THR A 644 26.03 22.79 69.98
N VAL A 645 27.34 22.90 69.84
CA VAL A 645 28.22 23.09 71.00
C VAL A 645 27.88 24.45 71.60
N ALA A 646 27.18 24.44 72.74
CA ALA A 646 26.90 25.63 73.50
C ALA A 646 28.23 26.34 73.86
N PRO A 647 28.38 27.65 73.61
CA PRO A 647 29.58 28.36 74.03
C PRO A 647 29.62 28.36 75.56
N GLN A 648 30.67 27.79 76.15
CA GLN A 648 30.97 28.03 77.56
C GLN A 648 31.35 29.50 77.71
N LEU A 649 30.47 30.28 78.34
CA LEU A 649 30.83 31.59 78.88
C LEU A 649 31.79 31.38 80.06
N ASP A 650 33.05 31.75 79.85
CA ASP A 650 34.00 31.92 80.95
C ASP A 650 33.69 33.24 81.68
N GLN A 651 33.03 33.14 82.84
CA GLN A 651 32.85 34.26 83.75
C GLN A 651 34.06 34.39 84.68
N THR A 652 35.13 35.00 84.19
CA THR A 652 36.18 35.54 85.07
C THR A 652 35.96 37.04 85.29
N CYS A 653 35.44 37.39 86.46
CA CYS A 653 35.54 38.75 86.98
C CYS A 653 36.97 39.00 87.47
N SER A 654 37.71 39.89 86.81
CA SER A 654 38.83 40.61 87.43
C SER A 654 39.01 41.99 86.81
N PRO A 655 39.15 43.06 87.62
CA PRO A 655 39.18 44.43 87.13
C PRO A 655 40.63 44.86 86.92
N THR A 656 41.10 44.92 85.67
CA THR A 656 42.12 45.87 85.17
C THR A 656 42.56 45.48 83.77
N GLY A 657 42.49 46.42 82.82
CA GLY A 657 43.34 46.40 81.63
C GLY A 657 42.60 46.39 80.28
N SER A 658 42.49 47.58 79.71
CA SER A 658 42.53 47.93 78.28
C SER A 658 42.18 46.84 77.25
N GLY A 659 41.06 47.06 76.57
CA GLY A 659 40.44 46.09 75.67
C GLY A 659 41.25 45.68 74.45
N ARG A 660 41.01 44.43 74.07
CA ARG A 660 40.85 43.92 72.70
C ARG A 660 39.99 42.66 72.81
N ASN A 661 38.73 42.75 72.38
CA ASN A 661 37.89 41.57 72.19
C ASN A 661 38.29 40.97 70.84
N GLU A 662 38.84 39.76 70.84
CA GLU A 662 39.15 38.99 69.64
C GLU A 662 38.14 37.85 69.52
N PHE A 663 37.50 37.74 68.36
CA PHE A 663 36.59 36.64 68.04
C PHE A 663 37.36 35.63 67.19
N THR A 664 37.71 34.49 67.77
CA THR A 664 38.41 33.40 67.06
C THR A 664 37.39 32.32 66.69
N VAL A 665 37.21 32.09 65.39
CA VAL A 665 36.40 30.98 64.86
C VAL A 665 37.31 29.78 64.65
N THR A 666 37.19 28.75 65.48
CA THR A 666 37.93 27.48 65.34
C THR A 666 37.06 26.42 64.66
N GLY A 667 36.62 26.70 63.42
CA GLY A 667 35.95 25.75 62.53
C GLY A 667 36.88 25.30 61.41
N ARG A 668 36.75 24.04 60.95
CA ARG A 668 37.72 23.39 60.05
C ARG A 668 37.54 23.69 58.54
N ASP A 669 36.73 24.69 58.18
CA ASP A 669 36.55 25.16 56.79
C ASP A 669 36.30 26.67 56.77
N GLY A 670 37.39 27.43 56.86
CA GLY A 670 37.34 28.89 56.78
C GLY A 670 36.74 29.37 55.44
N LEU A 671 35.89 30.40 55.50
CA LEU A 671 35.39 31.09 54.31
C LEU A 671 36.57 31.64 53.48
N PRO A 672 36.52 31.56 52.14
CA PRO A 672 37.58 32.10 51.29
C PRO A 672 37.77 33.61 51.53
N PRO A 673 39.01 34.11 51.53
CA PRO A 673 39.27 35.54 51.74
C PRO A 673 38.64 36.37 50.61
N SER A 674 38.16 37.56 50.97
CA SER A 674 37.60 38.52 50.02
C SER A 674 38.69 38.98 49.04
N PRO A 675 38.37 39.32 47.78
CA PRO A 675 39.34 39.83 46.80
C PRO A 675 40.14 41.08 47.24
N THR A 676 39.78 41.69 48.36
CA THR A 676 40.44 42.87 48.94
C THR A 676 41.40 42.55 50.09
N ASP A 677 41.50 41.30 50.52
CA ASP A 677 42.36 40.93 51.65
C ASP A 677 43.83 40.76 51.24
N MET A 678 44.74 41.28 52.06
CA MET A 678 46.18 41.17 51.82
C MET A 678 46.67 39.73 52.05
N LEU A 679 47.34 39.18 51.02
CA LEU A 679 47.90 37.82 51.02
C LEU A 679 48.89 37.60 52.18
N SER A 680 48.53 36.68 53.08
CA SER A 680 49.38 36.15 54.15
C SER A 680 49.94 34.78 53.74
N SER A 681 51.26 34.60 53.91
CA SER A 681 52.01 33.42 53.46
C SER A 681 52.04 32.28 54.51
N GLN A 682 50.91 31.64 54.77
CA GLN A 682 50.88 30.41 55.58
C GLN A 682 50.44 29.21 54.72
N ARG A 683 51.40 28.30 54.50
CA ARG A 683 51.16 27.01 53.85
C ARG A 683 50.42 26.09 54.82
N ALA A 684 49.28 25.54 54.40
CA ALA A 684 48.67 24.40 55.06
C ALA A 684 49.49 23.14 54.78
N ILE A 685 49.92 22.44 55.83
CA ILE A 685 50.57 21.13 55.76
C ILE A 685 49.45 20.09 55.67
N ALA A 686 49.42 19.31 54.58
CA ALA A 686 48.52 18.18 54.46
C ALA A 686 49.08 16.98 55.24
N ASP A 687 48.34 16.51 56.23
CA ASP A 687 48.64 15.31 57.00
C ASP A 687 48.04 14.08 56.30
N LEU A 688 48.90 13.26 55.68
CA LEU A 688 48.53 12.00 55.03
C LEU A 688 48.71 10.87 56.05
N GLY A 689 47.59 10.47 56.66
CA GLY A 689 47.54 9.44 57.70
C GLY A 689 48.16 8.08 57.31
N THR A 690 48.59 7.33 58.32
CA THR A 690 49.29 6.04 58.20
C THR A 690 48.34 4.84 58.04
N PRO A 691 48.73 3.79 57.28
CA PRO A 691 47.88 2.63 56.99
C PRO A 691 47.81 1.66 58.19
N VAL A 692 46.61 1.13 58.47
CA VAL A 692 46.37 0.11 59.50
C VAL A 692 46.20 -1.26 58.84
N ASN A 693 47.11 -2.19 59.20
CA ASN A 693 46.97 -3.62 58.95
C ASN A 693 45.98 -4.23 59.96
N SER A 694 44.93 -4.88 59.47
CA SER A 694 43.98 -5.64 60.30
C SER A 694 44.09 -7.12 60.00
N THR A 695 44.43 -7.89 61.03
CA THR A 695 44.47 -9.35 61.06
C THR A 695 43.07 -9.96 61.15
N VAL A 696 42.93 -11.07 60.43
CA VAL A 696 41.78 -11.97 60.26
C VAL A 696 41.29 -12.57 61.59
N ILE A 697 39.97 -12.55 61.83
CA ILE A 697 39.24 -13.60 62.56
C ILE A 697 37.97 -13.92 61.76
N GLU A 698 37.85 -15.18 61.37
CA GLU A 698 36.70 -15.79 60.68
C GLU A 698 35.47 -15.87 61.58
N GLN A 699 34.28 -15.59 61.00
CA GLN A 699 33.08 -16.38 61.23
C GLN A 699 32.05 -16.15 60.11
N ASN A 700 31.80 -17.22 59.37
CA ASN A 700 30.80 -17.35 58.29
C ASN A 700 29.37 -17.30 58.88
N PRO A 701 28.38 -16.70 58.18
CA PRO A 701 27.52 -17.57 57.36
C PRO A 701 27.01 -16.95 56.04
N THR A 702 27.13 -17.76 54.98
CA THR A 702 26.22 -17.92 53.81
C THR A 702 25.77 -16.66 53.05
N ALA A 703 26.53 -16.29 52.02
CA ALA A 703 26.06 -15.47 50.91
C ALA A 703 25.75 -16.36 49.68
N ASN A 704 24.50 -16.30 49.21
CA ASN A 704 24.13 -16.71 47.86
C ASN A 704 24.85 -15.80 46.86
N SER A 705 25.68 -16.39 46.00
CA SER A 705 26.30 -15.68 44.88
C SER A 705 25.29 -15.58 43.74
N THR A 706 24.59 -14.46 43.65
CA THR A 706 24.04 -13.97 42.40
C THR A 706 25.20 -13.52 41.51
N SER A 707 25.34 -14.15 40.35
CA SER A 707 26.20 -13.71 39.26
C SER A 707 25.87 -12.26 38.89
N SER A 708 26.85 -11.36 38.89
CA SER A 708 26.72 -10.10 38.16
C SER A 708 26.45 -10.40 36.69
N PRO A 709 25.60 -9.62 35.98
CA PRO A 709 25.47 -9.80 34.54
C PRO A 709 26.83 -9.52 33.91
N GLU A 710 27.34 -10.50 33.17
CA GLU A 710 28.48 -10.32 32.27
C GLU A 710 28.07 -9.23 31.27
N SER A 711 28.83 -8.13 31.21
CA SER A 711 28.55 -7.06 30.25
C SER A 711 28.63 -7.65 28.84
N LEU A 712 27.55 -7.55 28.05
CA LEU A 712 27.61 -7.89 26.63
C LEU A 712 28.63 -6.97 25.96
N VAL A 713 29.70 -7.54 25.42
CA VAL A 713 30.70 -6.85 24.60
C VAL A 713 30.51 -7.30 23.16
N GLU A 714 30.38 -6.34 22.23
CA GLU A 714 30.26 -6.63 20.80
C GLU A 714 31.51 -7.36 20.26
N ALA A 715 31.32 -8.26 19.30
CA ALA A 715 32.42 -8.98 18.67
C ALA A 715 33.27 -8.01 17.83
N GLN A 716 34.52 -7.78 18.26
CA GLN A 716 35.47 -6.91 17.56
C GLN A 716 36.35 -7.68 16.55
N GLY A 717 36.15 -8.99 16.41
CA GLY A 717 36.81 -9.80 15.38
C GLY A 717 36.27 -11.23 15.31
N TRP A 718 36.79 -11.99 14.37
CA TRP A 718 36.49 -13.41 14.20
C TRP A 718 37.76 -14.20 13.92
N ILE A 719 37.81 -15.45 14.38
CA ILE A 719 38.90 -16.39 14.14
C ILE A 719 38.33 -17.71 13.62
N ILE A 720 39.13 -18.48 12.88
CA ILE A 720 38.76 -19.83 12.45
C ILE A 720 39.52 -20.83 13.32
N ASP A 721 38.82 -21.79 13.92
CA ASP A 721 39.45 -22.87 14.67
C ASP A 721 40.11 -23.93 13.77
N GLU A 722 40.85 -24.88 14.36
CA GLU A 722 41.52 -25.96 13.63
C GLU A 722 40.56 -26.93 12.93
N GLN A 723 39.25 -26.83 13.21
CA GLN A 723 38.19 -27.64 12.61
C GLN A 723 37.41 -26.89 11.51
N GLY A 724 37.75 -25.61 11.26
CA GLY A 724 37.13 -24.79 10.21
C GLY A 724 35.91 -24.00 10.65
N ASN A 725 35.60 -23.92 11.95
CA ASN A 725 34.47 -23.15 12.46
C ASN A 725 34.86 -21.69 12.72
N VAL A 726 33.94 -20.77 12.44
CA VAL A 726 34.13 -19.33 12.70
C VAL A 726 33.68 -18.99 14.11
N LEU A 727 34.58 -18.45 14.92
CA LEU A 727 34.34 -18.03 16.30
C LEU A 727 34.45 -16.51 16.41
N LEU A 728 33.39 -15.85 16.89
CA LEU A 728 33.33 -14.40 17.13
C LEU A 728 33.98 -14.08 18.49
N THR A 729 34.90 -13.10 18.53
CA THR A 729 35.68 -12.75 19.73
C THR A 729 35.68 -11.24 19.97
N ALA A 730 35.66 -10.84 21.25
CA ALA A 730 35.68 -9.45 21.68
C ALA A 730 37.08 -8.79 21.63
N GLN A 731 38.17 -9.57 21.47
CA GLN A 731 39.54 -9.05 21.33
C GLN A 731 40.36 -9.90 20.34
N VAL A 732 40.94 -9.25 19.33
CA VAL A 732 41.85 -9.90 18.36
C VAL A 732 43.23 -10.04 19.02
N PRO A 733 43.77 -11.26 19.22
CA PRO A 733 45.13 -11.43 19.73
C PRO A 733 46.12 -10.82 18.74
N THR A 734 46.97 -9.91 19.21
CA THR A 734 48.08 -9.39 18.39
C THR A 734 49.12 -10.49 18.23
N HIS A 735 49.13 -11.15 17.07
CA HIS A 735 50.12 -12.16 16.74
C HIS A 735 51.51 -11.51 16.62
N ASN A 736 52.37 -11.78 17.60
CA ASN A 736 53.82 -11.64 17.46
C ASN A 736 54.28 -12.62 16.37
N ASN A 737 54.69 -12.06 15.23
CA ASN A 737 55.49 -12.75 14.22
C ASN A 737 56.69 -13.42 14.90
N GLN A 738 56.83 -14.75 14.73
CA GLN A 738 58.08 -15.49 14.45
C GLN A 738 57.74 -16.99 14.27
N GLY A 739 57.89 -17.51 13.06
CA GLY A 739 57.72 -18.94 12.77
C GLY A 739 57.56 -19.26 11.28
N ALA A 740 58.67 -19.33 10.55
CA ALA A 740 58.75 -19.54 9.11
C ALA A 740 58.28 -20.94 8.66
N TRP A 741 57.25 -21.02 7.81
CA TRP A 741 56.89 -22.23 7.05
C TRP A 741 56.62 -21.89 5.57
N GLN A 742 57.67 -21.46 4.85
CA GLN A 742 57.76 -21.65 3.40
C GLN A 742 58.77 -22.78 3.15
N SER A 743 58.31 -23.89 2.58
CA SER A 743 59.18 -24.90 1.96
C SER A 743 59.23 -24.64 0.44
N GLN A 744 60.44 -24.47 -0.09
CA GLN A 744 60.68 -24.30 -1.52
C GLN A 744 60.48 -25.62 -2.28
N PRO A 745 59.95 -25.60 -3.52
CA PRO A 745 59.85 -26.80 -4.35
C PRO A 745 61.19 -27.18 -4.98
N SER A 746 61.57 -28.46 -4.86
CA SER A 746 62.72 -29.06 -5.53
C SER A 746 62.34 -29.60 -6.91
N CYS A 747 63.03 -29.16 -7.96
CA CYS A 747 63.04 -29.82 -9.27
C CYS A 747 63.71 -31.20 -9.18
N HIS A 748 63.14 -32.20 -9.86
CA HIS A 748 63.88 -33.37 -10.35
C HIS A 748 63.41 -33.75 -11.76
N GLU A 749 64.39 -34.06 -12.58
CA GLU A 749 64.34 -34.55 -13.96
C GLU A 749 63.73 -35.96 -14.02
N HIS A 750 62.75 -36.17 -14.91
CA HIS A 750 62.89 -37.06 -16.07
C HIS A 750 61.71 -36.96 -17.03
#